data_AF-A0A9P8N001-F1
#
_entry.id   AF-A0A9P8N001-F1
#
_cell.length_a   1.000
_cell.length_b   1.000
_cell.length_c   1.000
_cell.angle_alpha   90.00
_cell.angle_beta   90.00
_cell.angle_gamma   90.00
#
_symmetry.space_group_name_H-M   'P 1'
#
loop_
_entity.id
_entity.type
_entity.pdbx_description
1 polymer ?
#
loop_
_entity_poly.entity_id
_entity_poly.type
_entity_poly.pdbx_seq_one_letter_code
_entity_poly.pdbx_strand_id
1 'polypeptide(L)'
;MPLHFSLICDLLDECQRLRLARRPNKQAVFAWVAELARYKQPGLGLDLADCVERILTTTPNPRYAQDGKITVEEIDDVLHALASKIRWSSPAVRSRTARTQCHPDVLAGIYRRLGAKEAKWFTRLILKDFQPLILECNLVYGCCHPLLPLILKIQDDFAAAIKVIQDVRGTMLPNSTRAYRTNRAALLSLKPQLGIKVGRQNWLKARSIKHCVNMGHGYMSVEKKIDGEYCQIHVDTSGQSQSIQIFSKSGKDSTEDRQGLRGVITKSLQLGLPSSKIRKKCILEGELVVYNDLEQKILPFHTIRNHVARRGHFLNTEDDSPPKPWERLMIVYFDILLLDDRSLLDVRHSERFKLLEQVVHPRKGRAELVSRHVIDIRLAFAVSELRKVFANVIMDRGEGLVLKPDEPYFNFHHNDEPFGGRCIKLKKEYIGNFGDVGDFAVVGAGFVASKAKTYAISNLQWTHFYIGCLDNKEQVQRWNATPEFTVVSVVELNEGQLETLLKFGNSLTVPLAENNATRLKIPKGIETGPPLAFAFCNPLVFDLRCFSFDKPGNTGFWTLRFPVVSKIHFDRDFSETVSFEELQLMAEDATTVPELEDSQENLAWIARLERSDPRGLPVDAVQSGPRRPLVDVDGNASQHPAMTCDSNAAVYSPPECRLRDDNQCALDELLVGIDTPAQKKGTVSENEEACEGTSVKETAHALENKQPPPSSCPAVVLGCATNATAAVSSLLLAESTESAQLLKAHGVLDAATSVDQWIELARAGSTPGASSKKDRAKMLLVDSVKDPVEAKNLLARVEEARSGLSRRQRDLITVYDWRVLRHITVLEDKSITNKYYDGFRDPWRRWYCGII
;
A
#
# COMPACT_ATOMS: atom_id res chain seq x y z
N MET A 1 -36.32 5.94 -19.56
CA MET A 1 -35.32 5.20 -20.37
C MET A 1 -35.93 4.89 -21.73
N PRO A 2 -35.32 5.31 -22.85
CA PRO A 2 -35.58 4.67 -24.13
C PRO A 2 -34.87 3.31 -24.13
N LEU A 3 -35.64 2.22 -24.21
CA LEU A 3 -35.06 0.89 -24.46
C LEU A 3 -34.51 0.87 -25.89
N HIS A 4 -33.34 0.25 -26.07
CA HIS A 4 -32.69 0.17 -27.39
C HIS A 4 -33.60 -0.59 -28.37
N PHE A 5 -33.70 -0.14 -29.63
CA PHE A 5 -34.63 -0.72 -30.59
C PHE A 5 -34.40 -2.22 -30.84
N SER A 6 -33.15 -2.68 -30.82
CA SER A 6 -32.79 -4.10 -30.87
C SER A 6 -33.36 -4.91 -29.69
N LEU A 7 -33.40 -4.33 -28.49
CA LEU A 7 -33.98 -4.98 -27.31
C LEU A 7 -35.52 -5.07 -27.39
N ILE A 8 -36.14 -4.22 -28.21
CA ILE A 8 -37.57 -4.32 -28.58
C ILE A 8 -37.75 -5.43 -29.63
N CYS A 9 -36.86 -5.53 -30.64
CA CYS A 9 -36.87 -6.64 -31.60
C CYS A 9 -36.68 -8.00 -30.92
N ASP A 10 -35.73 -8.13 -29.99
CA ASP A 10 -35.51 -9.35 -29.22
C ASP A 10 -36.74 -9.72 -28.36
N LEU A 11 -37.43 -8.71 -27.79
CA LEU A 11 -38.70 -8.88 -27.10
C LEU A 11 -39.79 -9.42 -28.03
N LEU A 12 -39.83 -8.90 -29.26
CA LEU A 12 -40.83 -9.25 -30.29
C LEU A 12 -40.58 -10.65 -30.86
N ASP A 13 -39.34 -11.05 -31.10
CA ASP A 13 -38.97 -12.39 -31.57
C ASP A 13 -39.26 -13.46 -30.51
N GLU A 14 -38.91 -13.21 -29.24
CA GLU A 14 -39.24 -14.13 -28.15
C GLU A 14 -40.77 -14.16 -27.90
N CYS A 15 -41.45 -13.01 -28.02
CA CYS A 15 -42.91 -12.98 -28.07
C CYS A 15 -43.46 -13.79 -29.25
N GLN A 16 -42.85 -13.73 -30.43
CA GLN A 16 -43.31 -14.49 -31.60
C GLN A 16 -43.13 -16.00 -31.38
N ARG A 17 -42.00 -16.41 -30.82
CA ARG A 17 -41.72 -17.81 -30.42
C ARG A 17 -42.71 -18.32 -29.38
N LEU A 18 -42.99 -17.54 -28.33
CA LEU A 18 -43.95 -17.90 -27.27
C LEU A 18 -45.42 -17.84 -27.74
N ARG A 19 -45.74 -16.95 -28.69
CA ARG A 19 -47.05 -16.87 -29.38
C ARG A 19 -47.29 -18.11 -30.25
N LEU A 20 -46.28 -18.58 -31.00
CA LEU A 20 -46.34 -19.84 -31.74
C LEU A 20 -46.57 -21.03 -30.79
N ALA A 21 -46.02 -20.98 -29.57
CA ALA A 21 -46.23 -21.98 -28.52
C ALA A 21 -47.54 -21.78 -27.69
N ARG A 22 -48.43 -20.85 -28.08
CA ARG A 22 -49.68 -20.50 -27.39
C ARG A 22 -49.55 -20.18 -25.88
N ARG A 23 -48.41 -19.62 -25.44
CA ARG A 23 -48.21 -19.17 -24.04
C ARG A 23 -48.42 -17.65 -23.91
N PRO A 24 -48.89 -17.13 -22.75
CA PRO A 24 -49.12 -15.70 -22.57
C PRO A 24 -47.81 -14.90 -22.39
N ASN A 25 -47.36 -14.25 -23.46
CA ASN A 25 -46.05 -13.58 -23.53
C ASN A 25 -45.81 -12.50 -22.47
N LYS A 26 -46.81 -11.67 -22.17
CA LYS A 26 -46.64 -10.47 -21.34
C LYS A 26 -46.12 -10.80 -19.94
N GLN A 27 -46.57 -11.90 -19.36
CA GLN A 27 -46.21 -12.30 -17.99
C GLN A 27 -44.80 -12.89 -17.93
N ALA A 28 -44.37 -13.65 -18.95
CA ALA A 28 -43.00 -14.18 -19.03
C ALA A 28 -41.97 -13.07 -19.21
N VAL A 29 -42.23 -12.11 -20.11
CA VAL A 29 -41.36 -10.95 -20.33
C VAL A 29 -41.28 -10.07 -19.08
N PHE A 30 -42.42 -9.80 -18.42
CA PHE A 30 -42.44 -9.05 -17.17
C PHE A 30 -41.64 -9.76 -16.07
N ALA A 31 -41.76 -11.09 -15.94
CA ALA A 31 -41.00 -11.88 -14.98
C ALA A 31 -39.48 -11.85 -15.26
N TRP A 32 -39.05 -11.90 -16.52
CA TRP A 32 -37.64 -11.75 -16.88
C TRP A 32 -37.08 -10.35 -16.56
N VAL A 33 -37.81 -9.29 -16.91
CA VAL A 33 -37.40 -7.91 -16.58
C VAL A 33 -37.36 -7.70 -15.07
N ALA A 34 -38.31 -8.28 -14.33
CA ALA A 34 -38.32 -8.27 -12.87
C ALA A 34 -37.09 -9.01 -12.30
N GLU A 35 -36.78 -10.24 -12.77
CA GLU A 35 -35.59 -10.98 -12.30
C GLU A 35 -34.28 -10.24 -12.64
N LEU A 36 -34.16 -9.64 -13.83
CA LEU A 36 -33.03 -8.76 -14.19
C LEU A 36 -32.95 -7.49 -13.33
N ALA A 37 -34.04 -7.03 -12.72
CA ALA A 37 -34.01 -5.87 -11.83
C ALA A 37 -33.60 -6.23 -10.39
N ARG A 38 -33.64 -7.52 -9.99
CA ARG A 38 -33.43 -7.94 -8.60
C ARG A 38 -32.05 -7.61 -8.03
N TYR A 39 -30.99 -7.59 -8.85
CA TYR A 39 -29.67 -7.18 -8.35
C TYR A 39 -29.65 -5.73 -7.82
N LYS A 40 -30.62 -4.89 -8.21
CA LYS A 40 -30.76 -3.52 -7.68
C LYS A 40 -31.47 -3.46 -6.34
N GLN A 41 -32.13 -4.54 -5.92
CA GLN A 41 -32.80 -4.63 -4.62
C GLN A 41 -31.75 -4.98 -3.55
N PRO A 42 -31.56 -4.13 -2.54
CA PRO A 42 -30.61 -4.42 -1.47
C PRO A 42 -30.98 -5.68 -0.68
N GLY A 43 -30.00 -6.24 0.03
CA GLY A 43 -30.18 -7.42 0.88
C GLY A 43 -30.23 -8.78 0.17
N LEU A 44 -30.51 -8.86 -1.14
CA LEU A 44 -30.63 -10.14 -1.83
C LEU A 44 -29.30 -10.90 -2.05
N GLY A 45 -28.15 -10.21 -2.02
CA GLY A 45 -26.83 -10.82 -2.25
C GLY A 45 -26.56 -11.26 -3.69
N LEU A 46 -27.27 -10.67 -4.66
CA LEU A 46 -27.24 -11.05 -6.08
C LEU A 46 -26.64 -9.95 -6.93
N ASP A 47 -25.74 -10.32 -7.85
CA ASP A 47 -25.29 -9.44 -8.93
C ASP A 47 -26.09 -9.68 -10.23
N LEU A 48 -25.88 -8.83 -11.24
CA LEU A 48 -26.56 -8.95 -12.54
C LEU A 48 -26.28 -10.30 -13.22
N ALA A 49 -25.09 -10.88 -13.01
CA ALA A 49 -24.73 -12.16 -13.60
C ALA A 49 -25.46 -13.34 -12.93
N ASP A 50 -25.74 -13.28 -11.62
CA ASP A 50 -26.62 -14.23 -10.94
C ASP A 50 -28.06 -14.15 -11.48
N CYS A 51 -28.58 -12.95 -11.75
CA CYS A 51 -29.89 -12.76 -12.38
C CYS A 51 -29.95 -13.40 -13.78
N VAL A 52 -28.90 -13.21 -14.60
CA VAL A 52 -28.77 -13.85 -15.92
C VAL A 52 -28.69 -15.37 -15.81
N GLU A 53 -27.92 -15.91 -14.86
CA GLU A 53 -27.84 -17.36 -14.60
C GLU A 53 -29.21 -17.95 -14.26
N ARG A 54 -29.99 -17.28 -13.39
CA ARG A 54 -31.31 -17.75 -12.97
C ARG A 54 -32.33 -17.75 -14.11
N ILE A 55 -32.32 -16.72 -14.94
CA ILE A 55 -33.19 -16.67 -16.13
C ILE A 55 -32.84 -17.85 -17.04
N LEU A 56 -31.57 -18.03 -17.40
CA LEU A 56 -31.14 -19.13 -18.28
C LEU A 56 -31.21 -20.52 -17.62
N THR A 57 -31.34 -20.61 -16.30
CA THR A 57 -31.65 -21.87 -15.60
C THR A 57 -33.14 -22.20 -15.69
N THR A 58 -34.00 -21.18 -15.59
CA THR A 58 -35.47 -21.32 -15.66
C THR A 58 -35.98 -21.49 -17.10
N THR A 59 -35.32 -20.81 -18.04
CA THR A 59 -35.58 -20.87 -19.49
C THR A 59 -34.27 -21.14 -20.23
N PRO A 60 -33.80 -22.40 -20.27
CA PRO A 60 -32.55 -22.75 -20.94
C PRO A 60 -32.58 -22.51 -22.44
N ASN A 61 -31.44 -22.06 -22.98
CA ASN A 61 -31.21 -21.96 -24.42
C ASN A 61 -31.28 -23.34 -25.11
N PRO A 62 -31.60 -23.39 -26.41
CA PRO A 62 -31.53 -24.62 -27.19
C PRO A 62 -30.15 -25.27 -27.12
N ARG A 63 -30.09 -26.60 -27.06
CA ARG A 63 -28.83 -27.34 -27.17
C ARG A 63 -28.42 -27.45 -28.64
N TYR A 64 -27.36 -26.74 -29.01
CA TYR A 64 -26.75 -26.84 -30.33
C TYR A 64 -25.82 -28.07 -30.42
N ALA A 65 -25.56 -28.55 -31.65
CA ALA A 65 -24.54 -29.56 -31.93
C ALA A 65 -23.12 -29.02 -31.62
N GLN A 66 -22.08 -29.86 -31.74
CA GLN A 66 -20.67 -29.46 -31.50
C GLN A 66 -20.32 -28.15 -32.25
N ASP A 67 -20.75 -28.05 -33.51
CA ASP A 67 -20.47 -26.91 -34.41
C ASP A 67 -21.16 -25.60 -34.01
N GLY A 68 -22.10 -25.63 -33.06
CA GLY A 68 -22.81 -24.45 -32.56
C GLY A 68 -22.35 -23.95 -31.19
N LYS A 69 -21.36 -24.60 -30.55
CA LYS A 69 -20.76 -24.11 -29.30
C LYS A 69 -20.00 -22.81 -29.53
N ILE A 70 -19.87 -22.00 -28.49
CA ILE A 70 -19.06 -20.76 -28.53
C ILE A 70 -17.63 -21.09 -28.12
N THR A 71 -16.66 -20.52 -28.83
CA THR A 71 -15.24 -20.65 -28.49
C THR A 71 -14.71 -19.38 -27.82
N VAL A 72 -13.51 -19.46 -27.22
CA VAL A 72 -12.86 -18.29 -26.61
C VAL A 72 -12.43 -17.29 -27.67
N GLU A 73 -12.03 -17.79 -28.84
CA GLU A 73 -11.66 -17.00 -30.02
C GLU A 73 -12.85 -16.21 -30.55
N GLU A 74 -14.05 -16.82 -30.61
CA GLU A 74 -15.28 -16.11 -30.99
C GLU A 74 -15.64 -15.00 -29.99
N ILE A 75 -15.48 -15.27 -28.68
CA ILE A 75 -15.68 -14.26 -27.63
C ILE A 75 -14.67 -13.10 -27.79
N ASP A 76 -13.39 -13.38 -28.01
CA ASP A 76 -12.37 -12.35 -28.18
C ASP A 76 -12.61 -11.52 -29.45
N ASP A 77 -12.86 -12.15 -30.61
CA ASP A 77 -13.18 -11.45 -31.87
C ASP A 77 -14.41 -10.53 -31.71
N VAL A 78 -15.45 -10.97 -30.98
CA VAL A 78 -16.64 -10.14 -30.69
C VAL A 78 -16.32 -8.97 -29.75
N LEU A 79 -15.64 -9.23 -28.63
CA LEU A 79 -15.28 -8.17 -27.68
C LEU A 79 -14.31 -7.15 -28.32
N HIS A 80 -13.42 -7.60 -29.20
CA HIS A 80 -12.53 -6.75 -29.98
C HIS A 80 -13.29 -5.92 -31.02
N ALA A 81 -14.26 -6.51 -31.72
CA ALA A 81 -15.11 -5.81 -32.70
C ALA A 81 -16.03 -4.76 -32.07
N LEU A 82 -16.45 -4.96 -30.81
CA LEU A 82 -17.12 -3.95 -30.00
C LEU A 82 -16.13 -2.86 -29.57
N ALA A 83 -14.96 -3.24 -29.04
CA ALA A 83 -13.95 -2.32 -28.57
C ALA A 83 -13.38 -1.41 -29.67
N SER A 84 -13.23 -1.89 -30.91
CA SER A 84 -12.71 -1.11 -32.04
C SER A 84 -13.63 0.05 -32.44
N LYS A 85 -14.94 -0.09 -32.21
CA LYS A 85 -15.94 0.97 -32.43
C LYS A 85 -16.04 1.99 -31.29
N ILE A 86 -15.52 1.66 -30.11
CA ILE A 86 -15.56 2.57 -28.95
C ILE A 86 -14.47 3.64 -29.08
N ARG A 87 -14.86 4.92 -29.18
CA ARG A 87 -13.96 6.08 -29.24
C ARG A 87 -12.88 6.07 -28.13
N TRP A 88 -13.27 5.63 -26.93
CA TRP A 88 -12.43 5.59 -25.73
C TRP A 88 -11.29 4.57 -25.77
N SER A 89 -11.34 3.59 -26.67
CA SER A 89 -10.30 2.56 -26.88
C SER A 89 -8.96 3.16 -27.34
N SER A 90 -7.90 2.35 -27.34
CA SER A 90 -6.59 2.75 -27.88
C SER A 90 -6.62 2.82 -29.42
N PRO A 91 -5.76 3.65 -30.06
CA PRO A 91 -5.74 3.76 -31.52
C PRO A 91 -5.46 2.40 -32.22
N ALA A 92 -4.61 1.56 -31.61
CA ALA A 92 -4.32 0.21 -32.09
C ALA A 92 -5.53 -0.73 -32.09
N VAL A 93 -6.46 -0.59 -31.14
CA VAL A 93 -7.71 -1.37 -31.10
C VAL A 93 -8.72 -0.86 -32.12
N ARG A 94 -8.78 0.47 -32.35
CA ARG A 94 -9.70 1.06 -33.34
C ARG A 94 -9.27 0.86 -34.80
N SER A 95 -7.96 0.79 -35.06
CA SER A 95 -7.39 0.58 -36.40
C SER A 95 -7.40 -0.89 -36.84
N ARG A 96 -7.50 -1.83 -35.89
CA ARG A 96 -7.57 -3.26 -36.18
C ARG A 96 -8.93 -3.60 -36.78
N THR A 97 -8.93 -3.98 -38.06
CA THR A 97 -10.14 -4.39 -38.79
C THR A 97 -10.76 -5.59 -38.08
N ALA A 98 -11.98 -5.44 -37.58
CA ALA A 98 -12.73 -6.57 -37.06
C ALA A 98 -12.97 -7.58 -38.19
N ARG A 99 -12.62 -8.86 -37.96
CA ARG A 99 -12.91 -9.96 -38.90
C ARG A 99 -14.42 -10.12 -39.13
N THR A 100 -15.20 -9.79 -38.10
CA THR A 100 -16.65 -9.91 -38.08
C THR A 100 -17.29 -8.54 -38.30
N GLN A 101 -18.27 -8.46 -39.22
CA GLN A 101 -19.13 -7.28 -39.30
C GLN A 101 -19.94 -7.17 -38.00
N CYS A 102 -19.55 -6.24 -37.13
CA CYS A 102 -20.26 -6.02 -35.87
C CYS A 102 -21.64 -5.38 -36.14
N HIS A 103 -22.69 -6.19 -36.14
CA HIS A 103 -24.08 -5.72 -36.01
C HIS A 103 -24.34 -5.25 -34.56
N PRO A 104 -25.41 -4.48 -34.27
CA PRO A 104 -25.82 -4.17 -32.90
C PRO A 104 -26.09 -5.42 -32.02
N ASP A 105 -26.43 -6.55 -32.66
CA ASP A 105 -27.03 -7.72 -32.00
C ASP A 105 -26.03 -8.84 -31.68
N VAL A 106 -24.73 -8.60 -31.88
CA VAL A 106 -23.67 -9.64 -31.78
C VAL A 106 -23.58 -10.22 -30.36
N LEU A 107 -23.75 -9.40 -29.31
CA LEU A 107 -23.82 -9.90 -27.93
C LEU A 107 -25.03 -10.81 -27.69
N ALA A 108 -26.18 -10.51 -28.31
CA ALA A 108 -27.36 -11.35 -28.21
C ALA A 108 -27.14 -12.69 -28.93
N GLY A 109 -26.39 -12.69 -30.05
CA GLY A 109 -25.91 -13.92 -30.71
C GLY A 109 -25.12 -14.85 -29.77
N ILE A 110 -24.24 -14.27 -28.93
CA ILE A 110 -23.52 -15.03 -27.90
C ILE A 110 -24.48 -15.50 -26.79
N TYR A 111 -25.25 -14.60 -26.17
CA TYR A 111 -26.14 -14.96 -25.05
C TYR A 111 -27.22 -16.02 -25.40
N ARG A 112 -27.62 -16.14 -26.67
CA ARG A 112 -28.54 -17.20 -27.17
C ARG A 112 -27.92 -18.60 -27.27
N ARG A 113 -26.59 -18.72 -27.21
CA ARG A 113 -25.83 -19.98 -27.36
C ARG A 113 -25.12 -20.41 -26.08
N LEU A 114 -24.89 -19.50 -25.12
CA LEU A 114 -24.31 -19.82 -23.81
C LEU A 114 -25.30 -20.59 -22.91
N GLY A 115 -24.78 -21.52 -22.11
CA GLY A 115 -25.47 -22.06 -20.94
C GLY A 115 -25.48 -21.07 -19.76
N ALA A 116 -26.36 -21.30 -18.77
CA ALA A 116 -26.56 -20.38 -17.65
C ALA A 116 -25.27 -19.97 -16.89
N LYS A 117 -24.40 -20.95 -16.58
CA LYS A 117 -23.11 -20.71 -15.92
C LYS A 117 -22.12 -19.95 -16.79
N GLU A 118 -22.14 -20.19 -18.10
CA GLU A 118 -21.22 -19.54 -19.05
C GLU A 118 -21.65 -18.08 -19.26
N ALA A 119 -22.96 -17.85 -19.42
CA ALA A 119 -23.55 -16.53 -19.49
C ALA A 119 -23.26 -15.69 -18.24
N LYS A 120 -23.30 -16.29 -17.04
CA LYS A 120 -22.86 -15.63 -15.80
C LYS A 120 -21.43 -15.10 -15.89
N TRP A 121 -20.48 -15.95 -16.24
CA TRP A 121 -19.08 -15.56 -16.34
C TRP A 121 -18.83 -14.59 -17.50
N PHE A 122 -19.59 -14.71 -18.59
CA PHE A 122 -19.56 -13.76 -19.71
C PHE A 122 -20.10 -12.37 -19.34
N THR A 123 -21.18 -12.28 -18.54
CA THR A 123 -21.66 -11.02 -17.97
C THR A 123 -20.58 -10.36 -17.09
N ARG A 124 -19.93 -11.13 -16.20
CA ARG A 124 -18.81 -10.65 -15.38
C ARG A 124 -17.61 -10.18 -16.20
N LEU A 125 -17.27 -10.91 -17.27
CA LEU A 125 -16.21 -10.55 -18.22
C LEU A 125 -16.50 -9.22 -18.93
N ILE A 126 -17.73 -9.00 -19.41
CA ILE A 126 -18.15 -7.73 -20.04
C ILE A 126 -18.08 -6.57 -19.05
N LEU A 127 -18.59 -6.76 -17.84
CA LEU A 127 -18.57 -5.76 -16.77
C LEU A 127 -17.15 -5.50 -16.21
N LYS A 128 -16.21 -6.42 -16.48
CA LYS A 128 -14.87 -6.48 -15.88
C LYS A 128 -14.89 -6.58 -14.35
N ASP A 129 -15.95 -7.18 -13.82
CA ASP A 129 -16.18 -7.36 -12.39
C ASP A 129 -16.41 -8.84 -12.09
N PHE A 130 -15.41 -9.46 -11.47
CA PHE A 130 -15.42 -10.88 -11.11
C PHE A 130 -15.79 -11.11 -9.64
N GLN A 131 -16.14 -10.06 -8.88
CA GLN A 131 -16.36 -10.15 -7.43
C GLN A 131 -17.39 -11.24 -7.06
N PRO A 132 -17.19 -11.97 -5.95
CA PRO A 132 -16.09 -11.85 -4.98
C PRO A 132 -14.78 -12.56 -5.39
N LEU A 133 -14.67 -13.12 -6.61
CA LEU A 133 -13.44 -13.80 -7.04
C LEU A 133 -12.31 -12.78 -7.26
N ILE A 134 -11.23 -12.93 -6.49
CA ILE A 134 -9.99 -12.16 -6.66
C ILE A 134 -9.02 -13.00 -7.49
N LEU A 135 -8.62 -12.48 -8.65
CA LEU A 135 -7.65 -13.12 -9.54
C LEU A 135 -6.29 -12.44 -9.40
N GLU A 136 -5.38 -13.08 -8.67
CA GLU A 136 -3.99 -12.62 -8.55
C GLU A 136 -3.23 -12.88 -9.86
N CYS A 137 -3.16 -11.86 -10.72
CA CYS A 137 -2.60 -11.96 -12.07
C CYS A 137 -1.22 -12.64 -12.13
N ASN A 138 -0.31 -12.31 -11.20
CA ASN A 138 1.03 -12.92 -11.16
C ASN A 138 0.98 -14.43 -10.91
N LEU A 139 0.03 -14.91 -10.10
CA LEU A 139 -0.15 -16.34 -9.83
C LEU A 139 -0.74 -17.03 -11.07
N VAL A 140 -1.79 -16.46 -11.67
CA VAL A 140 -2.41 -17.00 -12.89
C VAL A 140 -1.39 -17.09 -14.04
N TYR A 141 -0.61 -16.03 -14.28
CA TYR A 141 0.43 -16.00 -15.30
C TYR A 141 1.58 -16.97 -14.98
N GLY A 142 1.94 -17.09 -13.70
CA GLY A 142 2.95 -18.05 -13.23
C GLY A 142 2.55 -19.51 -13.46
N CYS A 143 1.26 -19.84 -13.33
CA CYS A 143 0.71 -21.15 -13.66
C CYS A 143 0.81 -21.46 -15.16
N CYS A 144 0.70 -20.47 -16.03
CA CYS A 144 0.93 -20.64 -17.47
C CYS A 144 2.43 -20.79 -17.79
N HIS A 145 3.28 -19.93 -17.22
CA HIS A 145 4.74 -20.04 -17.33
C HIS A 145 5.46 -19.25 -16.22
N PRO A 146 6.45 -19.81 -15.50
CA PRO A 146 7.11 -19.13 -14.37
C PRO A 146 7.76 -17.78 -14.70
N LEU A 147 8.22 -17.57 -15.94
CA LEU A 147 8.82 -16.29 -16.37
C LEU A 147 7.80 -15.29 -16.92
N LEU A 148 6.55 -15.69 -17.24
CA LEU A 148 5.56 -14.80 -17.85
C LEU A 148 5.25 -13.54 -17.00
N PRO A 149 5.09 -13.61 -15.66
CA PRO A 149 4.91 -12.41 -14.84
C PRO A 149 6.07 -11.42 -14.94
N LEU A 150 7.30 -11.91 -15.17
CA LEU A 150 8.52 -11.10 -15.23
C LEU A 150 8.67 -10.46 -16.61
N ILE A 151 8.38 -11.23 -17.67
CA ILE A 151 8.41 -10.75 -19.06
C ILE A 151 7.31 -9.69 -19.27
N LEU A 152 6.09 -9.91 -18.76
CA LEU A 152 5.01 -8.92 -18.81
C LEU A 152 5.33 -7.62 -18.05
N LYS A 153 6.20 -7.68 -17.04
CA LYS A 153 6.72 -6.45 -16.39
C LYS A 153 7.75 -5.70 -17.24
N ILE A 154 8.37 -6.31 -18.24
CA ILE A 154 9.31 -5.63 -19.16
C ILE A 154 8.59 -5.19 -20.44
N GLN A 155 7.64 -6.00 -20.90
CA GLN A 155 6.84 -5.82 -22.10
C GLN A 155 5.38 -6.15 -21.75
N ASP A 156 4.59 -5.13 -21.41
CA ASP A 156 3.17 -5.19 -20.99
C ASP A 156 2.22 -5.50 -22.18
N ASP A 157 2.52 -6.57 -22.91
CA ASP A 157 1.75 -7.14 -24.02
C ASP A 157 1.92 -8.67 -24.08
N PHE A 158 0.82 -9.42 -24.15
CA PHE A 158 0.85 -10.88 -24.15
C PHE A 158 1.45 -11.49 -25.42
N ALA A 159 1.25 -10.89 -26.60
CA ALA A 159 1.76 -11.46 -27.84
C ALA A 159 3.30 -11.35 -27.90
N ALA A 160 3.85 -10.20 -27.52
CA ALA A 160 5.28 -10.00 -27.34
C ALA A 160 5.85 -10.92 -26.25
N ALA A 161 5.20 -10.99 -25.08
CA ALA A 161 5.67 -11.85 -23.99
C ALA A 161 5.67 -13.35 -24.35
N ILE A 162 4.65 -13.84 -25.06
CA ILE A 162 4.59 -15.23 -25.55
C ILE A 162 5.67 -15.48 -26.59
N LYS A 163 5.91 -14.54 -27.52
CA LYS A 163 6.99 -14.65 -28.50
C LYS A 163 8.36 -14.77 -27.80
N VAL A 164 8.64 -13.93 -26.80
CA VAL A 164 9.87 -14.01 -26.01
C VAL A 164 10.00 -15.37 -25.32
N ILE A 165 8.90 -15.93 -24.77
CA ILE A 165 8.91 -17.28 -24.18
C ILE A 165 9.19 -18.36 -25.24
N GLN A 166 8.67 -18.22 -26.47
CA GLN A 166 8.95 -19.12 -27.58
C GLN A 166 10.43 -19.04 -28.01
N ASP A 167 10.98 -17.85 -28.15
CA ASP A 167 12.40 -17.63 -28.51
C ASP A 167 13.36 -18.21 -27.44
N VAL A 168 13.02 -18.03 -26.15
CA VAL A 168 13.76 -18.61 -25.01
C VAL A 168 13.57 -20.14 -24.90
N ARG A 169 12.46 -20.70 -25.38
CA ARG A 169 12.23 -22.15 -25.44
C ARG A 169 12.94 -22.80 -26.63
N GLY A 170 12.95 -22.16 -27.80
CA GLY A 170 13.62 -22.67 -29.01
C GLY A 170 15.14 -22.76 -28.87
N THR A 171 15.72 -22.06 -27.88
CA THR A 171 17.14 -22.12 -27.51
C THR A 171 17.45 -23.15 -26.41
N MET A 172 16.46 -23.92 -25.93
CA MET A 172 16.61 -24.93 -24.88
C MET A 172 16.35 -26.35 -25.39
N LEU A 173 17.20 -27.31 -25.01
CA LEU A 173 17.02 -28.73 -25.38
C LEU A 173 15.83 -29.37 -24.64
N PRO A 174 15.08 -30.32 -25.24
CA PRO A 174 13.75 -30.72 -24.76
C PRO A 174 13.64 -31.37 -23.36
N ASN A 175 14.75 -31.88 -22.80
CA ASN A 175 14.71 -32.81 -21.65
C ASN A 175 15.20 -32.21 -20.31
N SER A 176 15.32 -30.89 -20.18
CA SER A 176 15.83 -30.25 -18.95
C SER A 176 14.74 -29.83 -17.96
N THR A 177 13.95 -30.79 -17.45
CA THR A 177 12.96 -30.56 -16.37
C THR A 177 13.54 -30.00 -15.06
N ARG A 178 14.88 -29.95 -14.91
CA ARG A 178 15.59 -29.26 -13.81
C ARG A 178 16.01 -27.81 -14.10
N ALA A 179 15.87 -27.27 -15.32
CA ALA A 179 16.45 -25.96 -15.70
C ALA A 179 15.67 -24.71 -15.23
N TYR A 180 14.43 -24.86 -14.74
CA TYR A 180 13.54 -23.73 -14.47
C TYR A 180 13.98 -22.79 -13.31
N ARG A 181 14.92 -23.20 -12.45
CA ARG A 181 15.45 -22.36 -11.36
C ARG A 181 16.54 -21.35 -11.80
N THR A 182 17.07 -21.46 -13.02
CA THR A 182 18.37 -20.83 -13.38
C THR A 182 18.27 -19.72 -14.44
N ASN A 183 17.07 -19.39 -14.93
CA ASN A 183 16.95 -18.65 -16.20
C ASN A 183 16.49 -17.17 -16.11
N ARG A 184 16.68 -16.49 -14.98
CA ARG A 184 16.56 -15.00 -14.94
C ARG A 184 17.66 -14.31 -15.75
N ALA A 185 18.79 -14.97 -15.98
CA ALA A 185 19.83 -14.49 -16.89
C ALA A 185 19.29 -14.22 -18.32
N ALA A 186 18.31 -15.00 -18.80
CA ALA A 186 17.66 -14.71 -20.09
C ALA A 186 16.92 -13.35 -20.07
N LEU A 187 16.41 -12.90 -18.92
CA LEU A 187 15.73 -11.61 -18.78
C LEU A 187 16.70 -10.42 -18.84
N LEU A 188 17.98 -10.60 -18.50
CA LEU A 188 19.02 -9.56 -18.70
C LEU A 188 19.24 -9.25 -20.18
N SER A 189 19.05 -10.25 -21.06
CA SER A 189 19.11 -10.05 -22.51
C SER A 189 17.86 -9.37 -23.07
N LEU A 190 16.74 -9.38 -22.33
CA LEU A 190 15.47 -8.84 -22.78
C LEU A 190 15.45 -7.31 -22.66
N LYS A 191 15.30 -6.65 -23.82
CA LYS A 191 15.21 -5.19 -23.89
C LYS A 191 13.75 -4.72 -23.88
N PRO A 192 13.45 -3.55 -23.30
CA PRO A 192 12.22 -2.81 -23.58
C PRO A 192 12.01 -2.65 -25.09
N GLN A 193 10.76 -2.73 -25.54
CA GLN A 193 10.38 -2.47 -26.94
C GLN A 193 9.61 -1.15 -27.01
N LEU A 194 9.83 -0.37 -28.07
CA LEU A 194 8.97 0.79 -28.33
C LEU A 194 7.55 0.33 -28.63
N GLY A 195 6.57 1.12 -28.18
CA GLY A 195 5.15 0.80 -28.35
C GLY A 195 4.59 -0.25 -27.39
N ILE A 196 5.44 -0.84 -26.54
CA ILE A 196 5.03 -1.74 -25.47
C ILE A 196 5.50 -1.16 -24.14
N LYS A 197 4.56 -0.80 -23.26
CA LYS A 197 4.88 -0.20 -21.97
C LYS A 197 5.73 -1.14 -21.11
N VAL A 198 6.72 -0.58 -20.42
CA VAL A 198 7.43 -1.21 -19.32
C VAL A 198 6.57 -1.13 -18.05
N GLY A 199 6.47 -2.22 -17.32
CA GLY A 199 5.79 -2.27 -16.03
C GLY A 199 6.43 -1.35 -14.99
N ARG A 200 5.66 -0.98 -13.97
CA ARG A 200 6.13 -0.09 -12.90
C ARG A 200 6.84 -0.87 -11.78
N GLN A 201 7.76 -0.20 -11.09
CA GLN A 201 8.29 -0.66 -9.80
C GLN A 201 7.18 -0.82 -8.74
N ASN A 202 7.48 -1.62 -7.70
CA ASN A 202 6.59 -1.81 -6.56
C ASN A 202 6.68 -0.60 -5.60
N TRP A 203 5.62 -0.28 -4.86
CA TRP A 203 5.54 0.93 -4.02
C TRP A 203 4.99 0.66 -2.61
N LEU A 204 5.88 0.70 -1.61
CA LEU A 204 5.56 0.57 -0.18
C LEU A 204 5.05 1.90 0.41
N LYS A 205 4.19 1.85 1.43
CA LYS A 205 3.65 3.04 2.13
C LYS A 205 4.36 3.22 3.47
N ALA A 206 5.15 4.28 3.62
CA ALA A 206 5.67 4.68 4.93
C ALA A 206 4.55 5.24 5.82
N ARG A 207 4.72 5.12 7.14
CA ARG A 207 3.74 5.53 8.17
C ARG A 207 4.32 6.45 9.26
N SER A 208 5.63 6.64 9.24
CA SER A 208 6.39 7.59 10.07
C SER A 208 7.77 7.77 9.43
N ILE A 209 8.60 8.69 9.93
CA ILE A 209 9.96 8.86 9.44
C ILE A 209 10.82 7.63 9.77
N LYS A 210 10.80 7.16 11.03
CA LYS A 210 11.47 5.91 11.44
C LYS A 210 11.01 4.71 10.62
N HIS A 211 9.71 4.57 10.34
CA HIS A 211 9.22 3.48 9.48
C HIS A 211 9.73 3.59 8.03
N CYS A 212 9.85 4.81 7.49
CA CYS A 212 10.43 5.04 6.17
C CYS A 212 11.90 4.59 6.13
N VAL A 213 12.69 5.01 7.12
CA VAL A 213 14.12 4.65 7.28
C VAL A 213 14.29 3.14 7.44
N ASN A 214 13.49 2.49 8.30
CA ASN A 214 13.57 1.04 8.54
C ASN A 214 13.18 0.16 7.33
N MET A 215 12.44 0.71 6.36
CA MET A 215 12.09 -0.01 5.12
C MET A 215 13.13 0.19 4.00
N GLY A 216 13.92 1.26 4.06
CA GLY A 216 14.96 1.56 3.10
C GLY A 216 16.31 0.97 3.50
N HIS A 217 17.27 1.03 2.57
CA HIS A 217 18.61 0.48 2.77
C HIS A 217 19.62 1.17 1.85
N GLY A 218 20.88 1.26 2.30
CA GLY A 218 21.94 1.91 1.53
C GLY A 218 21.63 3.37 1.18
N TYR A 219 21.97 3.77 -0.04
CA TYR A 219 21.63 5.09 -0.58
C TYR A 219 20.21 5.09 -1.18
N MET A 220 19.43 6.11 -0.81
CA MET A 220 18.12 6.37 -1.38
C MET A 220 18.08 7.76 -2.04
N SER A 221 17.54 7.83 -3.26
CA SER A 221 17.11 9.08 -3.90
C SER A 221 15.76 9.47 -3.30
N VAL A 222 15.74 10.57 -2.54
CA VAL A 222 14.57 11.15 -1.87
C VAL A 222 14.06 12.31 -2.72
N GLU A 223 12.99 12.06 -3.48
CA GLU A 223 12.50 12.95 -4.52
C GLU A 223 11.16 13.58 -4.14
N LYS A 224 10.94 14.85 -4.52
CA LYS A 224 9.65 15.53 -4.29
C LYS A 224 8.56 14.80 -5.07
N LYS A 225 7.51 14.34 -4.37
CA LYS A 225 6.39 13.70 -5.03
C LYS A 225 5.56 14.76 -5.75
N ILE A 226 5.47 14.61 -7.07
CA ILE A 226 4.63 15.44 -7.93
C ILE A 226 3.20 14.86 -7.97
N ASP A 227 2.21 15.74 -7.84
CA ASP A 227 0.78 15.41 -7.94
C ASP A 227 0.28 15.71 -9.35
N GLY A 228 0.45 14.74 -10.25
CA GLY A 228 0.13 14.89 -11.66
C GLY A 228 -0.33 13.60 -12.31
N GLU A 229 -0.21 13.56 -13.64
CA GLU A 229 -0.50 12.39 -14.45
C GLU A 229 0.77 11.69 -14.93
N TYR A 230 1.09 10.55 -14.32
CA TYR A 230 2.14 9.64 -14.80
C TYR A 230 2.08 9.40 -16.32
N CYS A 231 3.25 9.57 -16.93
CA CYS A 231 3.55 9.38 -18.34
C CYS A 231 4.76 8.45 -18.47
N GLN A 232 4.63 7.37 -19.23
CA GLN A 232 5.78 6.69 -19.82
C GLN A 232 5.87 7.09 -21.29
N ILE A 233 6.98 7.70 -21.66
CA ILE A 233 7.16 8.40 -22.94
C ILE A 233 8.15 7.58 -23.77
N HIS A 234 7.67 7.09 -24.91
CA HIS A 234 8.42 6.32 -25.89
C HIS A 234 8.74 7.24 -27.06
N VAL A 235 10.02 7.34 -27.43
CA VAL A 235 10.52 8.20 -28.50
C VAL A 235 11.24 7.36 -29.55
N ASP A 236 10.92 7.57 -30.82
CA ASP A 236 11.63 7.01 -31.97
C ASP A 236 12.14 8.15 -32.87
N THR A 237 13.43 8.14 -33.16
CA THR A 237 14.11 9.06 -34.09
C THR A 237 14.74 8.33 -35.28
N SER A 238 14.51 7.02 -35.42
CA SER A 238 15.10 6.19 -36.48
C SER A 238 14.39 6.28 -37.84
N GLY A 239 13.11 6.66 -37.84
CA GLY A 239 12.31 6.88 -39.05
C GLY A 239 12.43 8.30 -39.63
N GLN A 240 11.84 8.51 -40.81
CA GLN A 240 11.77 9.83 -41.48
C GLN A 240 11.00 10.90 -40.69
N SER A 241 10.24 10.52 -39.67
CA SER A 241 9.50 11.41 -38.79
C SER A 241 9.61 10.93 -37.36
N GLN A 242 9.83 11.87 -36.43
CA GLN A 242 9.96 11.58 -35.01
C GLN A 242 8.63 11.09 -34.45
N SER A 243 8.62 9.86 -33.92
CA SER A 243 7.46 9.34 -33.22
C SER A 243 7.62 9.58 -31.71
N ILE A 244 6.53 10.02 -31.09
CA ILE A 244 6.40 10.16 -29.64
C ILE A 244 5.09 9.49 -29.27
N GLN A 245 5.14 8.52 -28.38
CA GLN A 245 3.98 7.80 -27.85
C GLN A 245 3.98 7.92 -26.32
N ILE A 246 2.81 8.14 -25.72
CA ILE A 246 2.67 8.43 -24.30
C ILE A 246 1.66 7.46 -23.67
N PHE A 247 2.15 6.58 -22.81
CA PHE A 247 1.32 5.67 -22.02
C PHE A 247 0.92 6.31 -20.69
N SER A 248 -0.34 6.09 -20.31
CA SER A 248 -0.85 6.42 -18.98
C SER A 248 -0.47 5.35 -17.95
N LYS A 249 -0.76 5.61 -16.67
CA LYS A 249 -0.48 4.71 -15.54
C LYS A 249 -1.02 3.29 -15.72
N SER A 250 -2.18 3.13 -16.36
CA SER A 250 -2.82 1.84 -16.62
C SER A 250 -2.30 1.13 -17.88
N GLY A 251 -1.41 1.78 -18.66
CA GLY A 251 -0.94 1.27 -19.95
C GLY A 251 -1.83 1.55 -21.15
N LYS A 252 -2.93 2.29 -20.99
CA LYS A 252 -3.63 2.88 -22.13
C LYS A 252 -2.71 3.88 -22.85
N ASP A 253 -2.64 3.77 -24.18
CA ASP A 253 -2.11 4.79 -25.07
C ASP A 253 -3.00 6.06 -25.03
N SER A 254 -2.41 7.11 -24.47
CA SER A 254 -2.99 8.44 -24.29
C SER A 254 -2.20 9.51 -25.07
N THR A 255 -1.55 9.12 -26.17
CA THR A 255 -0.78 10.04 -27.03
C THR A 255 -1.66 11.13 -27.65
N GLU A 256 -2.86 10.77 -28.11
CA GLU A 256 -3.87 11.73 -28.60
C GLU A 256 -4.33 12.67 -27.47
N ASP A 257 -4.65 12.10 -26.29
CA ASP A 257 -5.14 12.85 -25.13
C ASP A 257 -4.10 13.91 -24.67
N ARG A 258 -2.81 13.56 -24.76
CA ARG A 258 -1.67 14.36 -24.26
C ARG A 258 -0.90 15.07 -25.38
N GLN A 259 -1.56 15.33 -26.53
CA GLN A 259 -0.92 15.95 -27.71
C GLN A 259 -0.19 17.26 -27.39
N GLY A 260 -0.69 18.06 -26.44
CA GLY A 260 -0.08 19.33 -26.02
C GLY A 260 1.34 19.19 -25.43
N LEU A 261 1.70 18.02 -24.88
CA LEU A 261 3.06 17.75 -24.43
C LEU A 261 4.05 17.45 -25.56
N ARG A 262 3.61 17.10 -26.78
CA ARG A 262 4.53 16.68 -27.85
C ARG A 262 5.61 17.73 -28.13
N GLY A 263 5.20 18.99 -28.29
CA GLY A 263 6.14 20.10 -28.53
C GLY A 263 7.05 20.42 -27.33
N VAL A 264 6.61 20.12 -26.11
CA VAL A 264 7.42 20.25 -24.89
C VAL A 264 8.48 19.13 -24.83
N ILE A 265 8.08 17.89 -25.08
CA ILE A 265 8.96 16.71 -25.13
C ILE A 265 10.01 16.89 -26.23
N THR A 266 9.61 17.19 -27.48
CA THR A 266 10.52 17.45 -28.60
C THR A 266 11.59 18.49 -28.26
N LYS A 267 11.20 19.62 -27.64
CA LYS A 267 12.13 20.70 -27.27
C LYS A 267 13.06 20.30 -26.12
N SER A 268 12.53 19.66 -25.07
CA SER A 268 13.33 19.24 -23.89
C SER A 268 14.35 18.14 -24.21
N LEU A 269 14.07 17.28 -25.17
CA LEU A 269 14.99 16.24 -25.64
C LEU A 269 15.80 16.66 -26.89
N GLN A 270 15.60 17.91 -27.35
CA GLN A 270 16.23 18.50 -28.53
C GLN A 270 16.10 17.62 -29.80
N LEU A 271 14.98 16.90 -29.96
CA LEU A 271 14.84 15.88 -31.01
C LEU A 271 15.00 16.50 -32.40
N GLY A 272 15.90 15.94 -33.20
CA GLY A 272 16.20 16.40 -34.56
C GLY A 272 17.21 17.55 -34.63
N LEU A 273 17.72 18.04 -33.50
CA LEU A 273 18.89 18.91 -33.45
C LEU A 273 20.17 18.06 -33.35
N PRO A 274 21.31 18.49 -33.95
CA PRO A 274 22.59 17.77 -33.83
C PRO A 274 23.10 17.59 -32.41
N SER A 275 22.60 18.38 -31.46
CA SER A 275 22.92 18.34 -30.04
C SER A 275 22.17 17.26 -29.25
N SER A 276 21.14 16.61 -29.82
CA SER A 276 20.38 15.56 -29.13
C SER A 276 21.27 14.37 -28.77
N LYS A 277 21.07 13.82 -27.57
CA LYS A 277 21.76 12.60 -27.11
C LYS A 277 21.06 11.31 -27.54
N ILE A 278 19.84 11.40 -28.06
CA ILE A 278 19.06 10.25 -28.55
C ILE A 278 19.35 10.08 -30.04
N ARG A 279 19.92 8.93 -30.45
CA ARG A 279 20.26 8.67 -31.85
C ARG A 279 19.17 7.90 -32.59
N LYS A 280 18.53 6.95 -31.91
CA LYS A 280 17.51 6.04 -32.45
C LYS A 280 16.23 6.04 -31.64
N LYS A 281 16.32 5.88 -30.32
CA LYS A 281 15.13 5.63 -29.48
C LYS A 281 15.38 5.91 -28.00
N CYS A 282 14.32 6.19 -27.26
CA CYS A 282 14.38 6.42 -25.81
C CYS A 282 13.08 6.02 -25.13
N ILE A 283 13.15 5.57 -23.87
CA ILE A 283 11.98 5.41 -22.99
C ILE A 283 12.24 6.17 -21.69
N LEU A 284 11.36 7.10 -21.37
CA LEU A 284 11.45 8.02 -20.22
C LEU A 284 10.21 7.87 -19.33
N GLU A 285 10.37 8.15 -18.04
CA GLU A 285 9.26 8.32 -17.10
C GLU A 285 9.17 9.76 -16.60
N GLY A 286 7.95 10.29 -16.51
CA GLY A 286 7.70 11.63 -15.98
C GLY A 286 6.24 11.85 -15.58
N GLU A 287 5.97 12.93 -14.86
CA GLU A 287 4.64 13.32 -14.39
C GLU A 287 4.16 14.57 -15.15
N LEU A 288 2.99 14.50 -15.80
CA LEU A 288 2.34 15.61 -16.47
C LEU A 288 1.66 16.50 -15.43
N VAL A 289 1.91 17.79 -15.47
CA VAL A 289 1.30 18.81 -14.61
C VAL A 289 0.85 20.04 -15.41
N VAL A 290 0.04 20.90 -14.80
CA VAL A 290 -0.21 22.26 -15.29
C VAL A 290 0.68 23.24 -14.53
N TYR A 291 1.34 24.14 -15.23
CA TYR A 291 2.17 25.19 -14.66
C TYR A 291 1.57 26.56 -14.95
N ASN A 292 1.57 27.44 -13.95
CA ASN A 292 1.13 28.83 -14.06
C ASN A 292 2.36 29.73 -14.20
N ASP A 293 2.54 30.36 -15.36
CA ASP A 293 3.69 31.21 -15.65
C ASP A 293 3.67 32.56 -14.90
N LEU A 294 2.52 33.03 -14.37
CA LEU A 294 2.45 34.25 -13.55
C LEU A 294 2.87 33.97 -12.11
N GLU A 295 2.25 32.96 -11.49
CA GLU A 295 2.50 32.54 -10.11
C GLU A 295 3.77 31.68 -9.97
N GLN A 296 4.40 31.35 -11.10
CA GLN A 296 5.64 30.56 -11.19
C GLN A 296 5.57 29.18 -10.49
N LYS A 297 4.38 28.60 -10.37
CA LYS A 297 4.10 27.37 -9.61
C LYS A 297 3.34 26.30 -10.41
N ILE A 298 3.48 25.05 -9.98
CA ILE A 298 2.64 23.93 -10.43
C ILE A 298 1.25 24.08 -9.80
N LEU A 299 0.20 23.90 -10.60
CA LEU A 299 -1.19 23.97 -10.14
C LEU A 299 -1.70 22.61 -9.62
N PRO A 300 -2.73 22.60 -8.75
CA PRO A 300 -3.31 21.37 -8.21
C PRO A 300 -3.82 20.39 -9.28
N PHE A 301 -3.82 19.09 -8.95
CA PHE A 301 -4.13 17.99 -9.87
C PHE A 301 -5.44 18.16 -10.67
N HIS A 302 -6.53 18.66 -10.07
CA HIS A 302 -7.80 18.83 -10.80
C HIS A 302 -7.67 19.72 -12.03
N THR A 303 -6.79 20.71 -12.02
CA THR A 303 -6.61 21.64 -13.15
C THR A 303 -6.19 20.93 -14.45
N ILE A 304 -5.54 19.76 -14.35
CA ILE A 304 -5.15 18.93 -15.50
C ILE A 304 -6.35 18.58 -16.39
N ARG A 305 -7.55 18.38 -15.81
CA ARG A 305 -8.75 18.00 -16.59
C ARG A 305 -9.17 19.06 -17.60
N ASN A 306 -8.86 20.33 -17.35
CA ASN A 306 -9.20 21.46 -18.24
C ASN A 306 -8.18 21.61 -19.37
N HIS A 307 -6.98 21.05 -19.21
CA HIS A 307 -5.88 21.12 -20.18
C HIS A 307 -5.68 19.82 -20.99
N VAL A 308 -6.17 18.67 -20.50
CA VAL A 308 -6.02 17.35 -21.12
C VAL A 308 -7.39 16.80 -21.56
N ALA A 309 -7.75 17.05 -22.81
CA ALA A 309 -8.94 16.44 -23.41
C ALA A 309 -8.76 14.91 -23.51
N ARG A 310 -9.78 14.14 -23.10
CA ARG A 310 -9.84 12.69 -23.32
C ARG A 310 -10.52 12.45 -24.66
N ARG A 311 -9.79 11.96 -25.67
CA ARG A 311 -10.27 11.72 -27.04
C ARG A 311 -11.08 12.91 -27.62
N GLY A 312 -10.59 14.13 -27.41
CA GLY A 312 -11.21 15.37 -27.89
C GLY A 312 -12.35 15.93 -27.05
N HIS A 313 -12.68 15.31 -25.91
CA HIS A 313 -13.68 15.81 -24.96
C HIS A 313 -13.03 16.10 -23.61
N PHE A 314 -13.30 17.27 -23.06
CA PHE A 314 -13.07 17.55 -21.64
C PHE A 314 -14.21 16.87 -20.84
N LEU A 315 -13.88 16.29 -19.68
CA LEU A 315 -14.82 15.48 -18.89
C LEU A 315 -15.11 16.17 -17.56
N ASN A 316 -16.38 16.47 -17.32
CA ASN A 316 -16.86 17.17 -16.14
C ASN A 316 -16.15 18.54 -15.97
N THR A 317 -16.27 19.39 -16.98
CA THR A 317 -15.65 20.73 -17.05
C THR A 317 -16.61 21.79 -17.58
N GLU A 318 -17.91 21.50 -17.61
CA GLU A 318 -18.96 22.37 -18.12
C GLU A 318 -19.14 23.62 -17.26
N ASP A 319 -18.98 23.49 -15.94
CA ASP A 319 -19.06 24.59 -14.96
C ASP A 319 -17.66 25.01 -14.42
N ASP A 320 -16.58 24.55 -15.07
CA ASP A 320 -15.19 24.86 -14.70
C ASP A 320 -14.68 26.16 -15.34
N SER A 321 -13.74 26.83 -14.68
CA SER A 321 -13.00 27.94 -15.30
C SER A 321 -12.18 27.44 -16.50
N PRO A 322 -12.24 28.10 -17.67
CA PRO A 322 -11.48 27.69 -18.85
C PRO A 322 -9.96 27.88 -18.66
N PRO A 323 -9.12 27.11 -19.38
CA PRO A 323 -7.66 27.26 -19.39
C PRO A 323 -7.21 28.71 -19.64
N LYS A 324 -6.39 29.25 -18.72
CA LYS A 324 -5.93 30.64 -18.83
C LYS A 324 -4.69 30.75 -19.74
N PRO A 325 -4.45 31.88 -20.43
CA PRO A 325 -3.34 32.00 -21.39
C PRO A 325 -1.92 31.76 -20.83
N TRP A 326 -1.76 31.90 -19.52
CA TRP A 326 -0.52 31.69 -18.76
C TRP A 326 -0.43 30.32 -18.08
N GLU A 327 -1.48 29.49 -18.16
CA GLU A 327 -1.48 28.10 -17.70
C GLU A 327 -1.08 27.17 -18.85
N ARG A 328 -0.10 26.30 -18.63
CA ARG A 328 0.49 25.47 -19.70
C ARG A 328 0.84 24.07 -19.20
N LEU A 329 0.69 23.08 -20.07
CA LEU A 329 1.14 21.72 -19.80
C LEU A 329 2.67 21.65 -19.67
N MET A 330 3.11 20.94 -18.63
CA MET A 330 4.51 20.74 -18.26
C MET A 330 4.76 19.26 -17.94
N ILE A 331 5.99 18.81 -18.13
CA ILE A 331 6.44 17.44 -17.78
C ILE A 331 7.58 17.52 -16.75
N VAL A 332 7.50 16.74 -15.68
CA VAL A 332 8.60 16.55 -14.72
C VAL A 332 9.15 15.14 -14.90
N TYR A 333 10.35 15.00 -15.48
CA TYR A 333 10.98 13.70 -15.70
C TYR A 333 11.66 13.19 -14.42
N PHE A 334 11.62 11.86 -14.20
CA PHE A 334 12.18 11.23 -13.00
C PHE A 334 12.86 9.87 -13.21
N ASP A 335 12.82 9.28 -14.41
CA ASP A 335 13.62 8.09 -14.76
C ASP A 335 13.80 7.92 -16.27
N ILE A 336 14.75 7.06 -16.67
CA ILE A 336 15.05 6.69 -18.06
C ILE A 336 15.32 5.16 -18.12
N LEU A 337 14.57 4.45 -18.97
CA LEU A 337 14.50 2.98 -18.99
C LEU A 337 15.20 2.34 -20.20
N LEU A 338 15.34 3.11 -21.28
CA LEU A 338 16.02 2.71 -22.52
C LEU A 338 16.67 3.95 -23.13
N LEU A 339 17.94 3.85 -23.54
CA LEU A 339 18.61 4.86 -24.36
C LEU A 339 19.28 4.16 -25.55
N ASP A 340 18.82 4.50 -26.75
CA ASP A 340 19.12 3.80 -28.00
C ASP A 340 18.96 2.28 -27.85
N ASP A 341 20.01 1.49 -28.09
CA ASP A 341 19.98 0.03 -27.97
C ASP A 341 20.44 -0.49 -26.59
N ARG A 342 20.68 0.40 -25.61
CA ARG A 342 21.05 0.07 -24.22
C ARG A 342 19.80 0.05 -23.33
N SER A 343 19.43 -1.15 -22.87
CA SER A 343 18.47 -1.30 -21.76
C SER A 343 19.08 -0.73 -20.47
N LEU A 344 18.30 0.04 -19.72
CA LEU A 344 18.70 0.59 -18.42
C LEU A 344 17.98 -0.10 -17.25
N LEU A 345 17.20 -1.15 -17.51
CA LEU A 345 16.42 -1.82 -16.45
C LEU A 345 17.30 -2.47 -15.36
N ASP A 346 18.50 -2.96 -15.72
CA ASP A 346 19.48 -3.53 -14.79
C ASP A 346 20.50 -2.47 -14.27
N VAL A 347 20.36 -1.21 -14.67
CA VAL A 347 21.28 -0.12 -14.30
C VAL A 347 20.78 0.57 -13.03
N ARG A 348 21.70 0.90 -12.11
CA ARG A 348 21.38 1.54 -10.82
C ARG A 348 20.75 2.91 -10.98
N HIS A 349 19.87 3.29 -10.05
CA HIS A 349 19.08 4.52 -10.16
C HIS A 349 19.93 5.80 -10.27
N SER A 350 21.05 5.90 -9.54
CA SER A 350 21.97 7.03 -9.64
C SER A 350 22.58 7.18 -11.04
N GLU A 351 22.92 6.08 -11.71
CA GLU A 351 23.40 6.06 -13.10
C GLU A 351 22.30 6.42 -14.10
N ARG A 352 21.09 5.85 -13.95
CA ARG A 352 19.94 6.21 -14.80
C ARG A 352 19.64 7.70 -14.71
N PHE A 353 19.62 8.26 -13.49
CA PHE A 353 19.37 9.69 -13.31
C PHE A 353 20.49 10.56 -13.88
N LYS A 354 21.77 10.16 -13.77
CA LYS A 354 22.89 10.86 -14.44
C LYS A 354 22.75 10.86 -15.97
N LEU A 355 22.22 9.78 -16.56
CA LEU A 355 21.90 9.74 -17.99
C LEU A 355 20.70 10.64 -18.32
N LEU A 356 19.68 10.69 -17.45
CA LEU A 356 18.53 11.58 -17.60
C LEU A 356 18.95 13.06 -17.57
N GLU A 357 19.84 13.44 -16.64
CA GLU A 357 20.47 14.77 -16.54
C GLU A 357 21.23 15.18 -17.81
N GLN A 358 21.78 14.22 -18.57
CA GLN A 358 22.50 14.48 -19.82
C GLN A 358 21.60 14.52 -21.07
N VAL A 359 20.44 13.85 -21.02
CA VAL A 359 19.50 13.70 -22.13
C VAL A 359 18.45 14.81 -22.14
N VAL A 360 17.93 15.17 -20.97
CA VAL A 360 16.91 16.21 -20.80
C VAL A 360 17.58 17.57 -20.67
N HIS A 361 17.05 18.56 -21.37
CA HIS A 361 17.42 19.96 -21.27
C HIS A 361 16.29 20.72 -20.56
N PRO A 362 16.41 21.00 -19.26
CA PRO A 362 15.33 21.61 -18.49
C PRO A 362 15.02 23.03 -18.96
N ARG A 363 13.74 23.38 -18.94
CA ARG A 363 13.23 24.74 -19.09
C ARG A 363 12.08 24.93 -18.12
N LYS A 364 12.25 25.89 -17.19
CA LYS A 364 11.28 26.17 -16.12
C LYS A 364 9.86 26.32 -16.68
N GLY A 365 8.90 25.68 -16.03
CA GLY A 365 7.48 25.72 -16.41
C GLY A 365 7.13 24.95 -17.69
N ARG A 366 8.06 24.19 -18.28
CA ARG A 366 7.83 23.38 -19.49
C ARG A 366 8.31 21.96 -19.29
N ALA A 367 9.59 21.78 -18.99
CA ALA A 367 10.18 20.47 -18.78
C ALA A 367 11.25 20.58 -17.70
N GLU A 368 11.10 19.82 -16.62
CA GLU A 368 12.04 19.85 -15.49
C GLU A 368 12.43 18.43 -15.09
N LEU A 369 13.52 18.31 -14.33
CA LEU A 369 13.88 17.08 -13.61
C LEU A 369 13.27 17.15 -12.21
N VAL A 370 12.87 16.00 -11.66
CA VAL A 370 12.37 15.96 -10.28
C VAL A 370 13.47 16.40 -9.31
N SER A 371 13.12 17.30 -8.37
CA SER A 371 14.02 17.68 -7.29
C SER A 371 14.27 16.50 -6.35
N ARG A 372 15.55 16.22 -6.05
CA ARG A 372 15.98 15.06 -5.28
C ARG A 372 17.12 15.37 -4.31
N HIS A 373 17.15 14.65 -3.20
CA HIS A 373 18.25 14.61 -2.24
C HIS A 373 18.70 13.15 -2.07
N VAL A 374 20.00 12.87 -2.03
CA VAL A 374 20.50 11.50 -1.79
C VAL A 374 20.85 11.36 -0.31
N ILE A 375 20.21 10.42 0.38
CA ILE A 375 20.44 10.14 1.80
C ILE A 375 21.00 8.72 1.95
N ASP A 376 22.03 8.55 2.77
CA ASP A 376 22.53 7.24 3.19
C ASP A 376 21.78 6.78 4.45
N ILE A 377 20.85 5.86 4.27
CA ILE A 377 19.95 5.37 5.34
C ILE A 377 20.71 4.57 6.43
N ARG A 378 21.97 4.20 6.17
CA ARG A 378 22.83 3.52 7.16
C ARG A 378 23.35 4.47 8.25
N LEU A 379 23.28 5.79 8.04
CA LEU A 379 23.83 6.79 8.96
C LEU A 379 22.79 7.17 10.02
N ALA A 380 23.23 7.32 11.27
CA ALA A 380 22.35 7.60 12.40
C ALA A 380 21.51 8.90 12.22
N PHE A 381 22.05 9.89 11.51
CA PHE A 381 21.39 11.17 11.24
C PHE A 381 20.39 11.14 10.07
N ALA A 382 20.29 10.05 9.30
CA ALA A 382 19.40 9.95 8.14
C ALA A 382 17.91 10.19 8.49
N VAL A 383 17.50 9.84 9.72
CA VAL A 383 16.16 10.16 10.26
C VAL A 383 15.94 11.67 10.35
N SER A 384 16.94 12.42 10.83
CA SER A 384 16.88 13.88 10.97
C SER A 384 16.89 14.58 9.59
N GLU A 385 17.74 14.12 8.67
CA GLU A 385 17.77 14.64 7.29
C GLU A 385 16.46 14.40 6.55
N LEU A 386 15.93 13.16 6.56
CA LEU A 386 14.65 12.85 5.94
C LEU A 386 13.51 13.66 6.55
N ARG A 387 13.54 13.91 7.86
CA ARG A 387 12.56 14.75 8.57
C ARG A 387 12.62 16.21 8.10
N LYS A 388 13.82 16.79 7.93
CA LYS A 388 14.02 18.15 7.40
C LYS A 388 13.53 18.27 5.96
N VAL A 389 13.95 17.36 5.08
CA VAL A 389 13.52 17.34 3.66
C VAL A 389 11.99 17.20 3.57
N PHE A 390 11.38 16.38 4.43
CA PHE A 390 9.92 16.21 4.44
C PHE A 390 9.16 17.39 5.03
N ALA A 391 9.68 18.05 6.08
CA ALA A 391 9.10 19.27 6.63
C ALA A 391 9.06 20.40 5.58
N ASN A 392 10.15 20.62 4.85
CA ASN A 392 10.19 21.58 3.74
C ASN A 392 9.12 21.28 2.67
N VAL A 393 8.91 20.00 2.32
CA VAL A 393 7.86 19.61 1.36
C VAL A 393 6.44 19.85 1.91
N ILE A 394 6.23 19.75 3.22
CA ILE A 394 4.94 20.10 3.85
C ILE A 394 4.71 21.62 3.86
N MET A 395 5.76 22.42 4.12
CA MET A 395 5.74 23.89 4.03
C MET A 395 5.35 24.34 2.62
N ASP A 396 5.98 23.76 1.59
CA ASP A 396 5.68 23.93 0.15
C ASP A 396 4.24 23.54 -0.26
N ARG A 397 3.40 23.05 0.67
CA ARG A 397 2.12 22.37 0.42
C ARG A 397 2.23 21.24 -0.63
N GLY A 398 3.39 20.58 -0.70
CA GLY A 398 3.67 19.49 -1.61
C GLY A 398 3.06 18.16 -1.17
N GLU A 399 2.83 17.26 -2.13
CA GLU A 399 2.12 15.98 -1.91
C GLU A 399 2.91 14.97 -1.03
N GLY A 400 4.21 15.19 -0.84
CA GLY A 400 5.10 14.37 -0.04
C GLY A 400 6.35 13.93 -0.79
N LEU A 401 6.90 12.78 -0.42
CA LEU A 401 8.16 12.24 -0.93
C LEU A 401 8.00 10.85 -1.54
N VAL A 402 8.86 10.57 -2.52
CA VAL A 402 9.14 9.22 -3.00
C VAL A 402 10.61 8.91 -2.80
N LEU A 403 10.91 7.73 -2.22
CA LEU A 403 12.26 7.26 -1.99
C LEU A 403 12.52 6.07 -2.90
N LYS A 404 13.56 6.15 -3.74
CA LYS A 404 14.01 5.08 -4.64
C LYS A 404 15.39 4.58 -4.18
N PRO A 405 15.60 3.27 -3.97
CA PRO A 405 16.93 2.74 -3.66
C PRO A 405 17.88 2.92 -4.85
N ASP A 406 19.19 3.03 -4.58
CA ASP A 406 20.23 3.06 -5.62
C ASP A 406 20.50 1.68 -6.24
N GLU A 407 19.44 1.10 -6.79
CA GLU A 407 19.36 -0.26 -7.31
C GLU A 407 18.92 -0.26 -8.78
N PRO A 408 19.13 -1.40 -9.48
CA PRO A 408 18.45 -1.70 -10.74
C PRO A 408 16.96 -1.36 -10.73
N TYR A 409 16.40 -0.94 -11.87
CA TYR A 409 14.96 -0.65 -11.96
C TYR A 409 14.14 -1.91 -11.66
N PHE A 410 14.59 -3.05 -12.18
CA PHE A 410 14.14 -4.39 -11.80
C PHE A 410 15.32 -5.22 -11.30
N ASN A 411 15.10 -6.05 -10.29
CA ASN A 411 16.14 -6.93 -9.75
C ASN A 411 16.14 -8.25 -10.53
N PHE A 412 17.12 -8.42 -11.41
CA PHE A 412 17.28 -9.62 -12.22
C PHE A 412 18.08 -10.72 -11.52
N HIS A 413 18.98 -10.35 -10.59
CA HIS A 413 20.03 -11.23 -10.07
C HIS A 413 19.61 -12.05 -8.86
N HIS A 414 18.70 -11.55 -8.03
CA HIS A 414 18.25 -12.24 -6.82
C HIS A 414 16.91 -12.95 -7.05
N ASN A 415 16.87 -14.26 -6.74
CA ASN A 415 15.65 -15.08 -6.82
C ASN A 415 14.72 -14.87 -5.62
N ASP A 416 15.28 -14.59 -4.44
CA ASP A 416 14.55 -14.47 -3.17
C ASP A 416 13.87 -13.11 -2.99
N GLU A 417 14.28 -12.10 -3.77
CA GLU A 417 13.69 -10.76 -3.76
C GLU A 417 12.63 -10.60 -4.87
N PRO A 418 11.54 -9.84 -4.61
CA PRO A 418 10.59 -9.47 -5.65
C PRO A 418 11.29 -8.74 -6.81
N PHE A 419 10.93 -9.11 -8.05
CA PHE A 419 11.52 -8.55 -9.28
C PHE A 419 11.45 -7.01 -9.41
N GLY A 420 10.58 -6.32 -8.65
CA GLY A 420 10.50 -4.87 -8.64
C GLY A 420 11.15 -4.26 -7.41
N GLY A 421 11.97 -3.22 -7.61
CA GLY A 421 12.61 -2.47 -6.51
C GLY A 421 11.64 -1.99 -5.43
N ARG A 422 12.15 -1.88 -4.20
CA ARG A 422 11.37 -1.55 -2.99
C ARG A 422 11.20 -0.03 -2.81
N CYS A 423 10.62 0.65 -3.80
CA CYS A 423 10.41 2.10 -3.73
C CYS A 423 9.36 2.44 -2.66
N ILE A 424 9.55 3.55 -1.93
CA ILE A 424 8.74 3.96 -0.78
C ILE A 424 8.05 5.28 -1.11
N LYS A 425 6.78 5.44 -0.72
CA LYS A 425 6.08 6.72 -0.71
C LYS A 425 5.76 7.13 0.73
N LEU A 426 6.14 8.36 1.07
CA LEU A 426 5.94 9.00 2.37
C LEU A 426 5.12 10.27 2.15
N LYS A 427 4.05 10.44 2.92
CA LYS A 427 3.10 11.55 2.75
C LYS A 427 2.48 11.92 4.11
N LYS A 428 2.00 13.16 4.24
CA LYS A 428 1.62 13.77 5.51
C LYS A 428 0.51 12.96 6.20
N GLU A 429 -0.56 12.70 5.46
CA GLU A 429 -1.74 11.94 5.87
C GLU A 429 -1.49 10.46 6.18
N TYR A 430 -0.29 9.92 5.89
CA TYR A 430 0.08 8.56 6.28
C TYR A 430 0.61 8.48 7.72
N ILE A 431 0.89 9.63 8.35
CA ILE A 431 1.54 9.75 9.64
C ILE A 431 0.51 10.09 10.72
N GLY A 432 0.22 9.11 11.59
CA GLY A 432 -0.71 9.27 12.70
C GLY A 432 -2.03 9.91 12.27
N ASN A 433 -2.33 11.04 12.89
CA ASN A 433 -3.56 11.81 12.76
C ASN A 433 -3.43 13.02 11.81
N PHE A 434 -2.32 13.18 11.07
CA PHE A 434 -2.06 14.38 10.25
C PHE A 434 -2.92 14.51 8.98
N GLY A 435 -3.78 13.51 8.70
CA GLY A 435 -4.79 13.57 7.63
C GLY A 435 -6.23 13.66 8.15
N ASP A 436 -6.43 13.63 9.47
CA ASP A 436 -7.76 13.72 10.09
C ASP A 436 -8.33 15.12 9.84
N VAL A 437 -9.61 15.21 9.49
CA VAL A 437 -10.30 16.47 9.13
C VAL A 437 -11.32 16.83 10.20
N GLY A 438 -12.12 15.86 10.64
CA GLY A 438 -13.13 16.03 11.69
C GLY A 438 -14.39 15.21 11.46
N ASP A 439 -15.43 15.54 12.22
CA ASP A 439 -16.72 14.85 12.19
C ASP A 439 -17.63 15.37 11.06
N PHE A 440 -18.18 14.46 10.27
CA PHE A 440 -19.13 14.79 9.21
C PHE A 440 -20.43 13.99 9.35
N ALA A 441 -21.54 14.62 8.94
CA ALA A 441 -22.84 13.97 8.92
C ALA A 441 -22.97 13.03 7.72
N VAL A 442 -23.52 11.83 7.96
CA VAL A 442 -23.89 10.86 6.94
C VAL A 442 -25.37 11.02 6.66
N VAL A 443 -25.71 11.59 5.52
CA VAL A 443 -27.08 12.01 5.19
C VAL A 443 -27.91 10.93 4.49
N GLY A 444 -27.26 9.88 4.01
CA GLY A 444 -27.92 8.79 3.30
C GLY A 444 -26.96 7.75 2.75
N ALA A 445 -27.50 6.82 1.96
CA ALA A 445 -26.74 5.69 1.42
C ALA A 445 -27.21 5.22 0.03
N GLY A 446 -26.26 4.60 -0.68
CA GLY A 446 -26.45 3.92 -1.95
C GLY A 446 -25.99 2.45 -1.90
N PHE A 447 -26.46 1.67 -2.88
CA PHE A 447 -26.25 0.21 -2.94
C PHE A 447 -25.61 -0.21 -4.28
N VAL A 448 -24.51 -0.97 -4.20
CA VAL A 448 -23.90 -1.68 -5.34
C VAL A 448 -23.88 -3.17 -5.05
N ALA A 449 -24.50 -3.94 -5.94
CA ALA A 449 -24.68 -5.38 -5.81
C ALA A 449 -23.37 -6.19 -5.70
N SER A 450 -22.42 -5.97 -6.61
CA SER A 450 -21.14 -6.71 -6.59
C SER A 450 -20.31 -6.37 -5.37
N LYS A 451 -20.22 -5.08 -5.02
CA LYS A 451 -19.62 -4.61 -3.77
C LYS A 451 -20.25 -5.26 -2.53
N ALA A 452 -21.58 -5.36 -2.47
CA ALA A 452 -22.27 -6.00 -1.34
C ALA A 452 -21.80 -7.46 -1.15
N LYS A 453 -21.51 -8.17 -2.24
CA LYS A 453 -20.99 -9.55 -2.22
C LYS A 453 -19.52 -9.67 -1.82
N THR A 454 -18.78 -8.56 -1.70
CA THR A 454 -17.41 -8.57 -1.14
C THR A 454 -17.39 -8.59 0.38
N TYR A 455 -18.52 -8.29 1.04
CA TYR A 455 -18.69 -8.40 2.48
C TYR A 455 -19.31 -9.76 2.84
N ALA A 456 -18.84 -10.37 3.93
CA ALA A 456 -19.43 -11.59 4.50
C ALA A 456 -20.74 -11.34 5.28
N ILE A 457 -21.50 -10.31 4.90
CA ILE A 457 -22.67 -9.80 5.64
C ILE A 457 -23.97 -10.13 4.90
N SER A 458 -24.83 -10.93 5.53
CA SER A 458 -26.17 -11.26 5.00
C SER A 458 -27.13 -10.07 5.06
N ASN A 459 -28.05 -9.97 4.09
CA ASN A 459 -29.10 -8.95 4.03
C ASN A 459 -28.60 -7.49 4.03
N LEU A 460 -27.39 -7.25 3.52
CA LEU A 460 -26.78 -5.92 3.50
C LEU A 460 -27.57 -4.91 2.64
N GLN A 461 -28.01 -3.81 3.26
CA GLN A 461 -28.83 -2.77 2.62
C GLN A 461 -28.01 -1.66 1.96
N TRP A 462 -26.80 -1.39 2.45
CA TRP A 462 -26.00 -0.22 2.09
C TRP A 462 -24.55 -0.60 1.81
N THR A 463 -23.89 0.15 0.93
CA THR A 463 -22.47 -0.09 0.58
C THR A 463 -21.66 1.20 0.47
N HIS A 464 -22.33 2.28 0.05
CA HIS A 464 -21.76 3.60 -0.12
C HIS A 464 -22.54 4.57 0.75
N PHE A 465 -21.85 5.37 1.55
CA PHE A 465 -22.43 6.30 2.50
C PHE A 465 -22.13 7.73 2.06
N TYR A 466 -23.16 8.56 2.02
CA TYR A 466 -23.08 9.91 1.49
C TYR A 466 -22.85 10.90 2.62
N ILE A 467 -21.81 11.72 2.46
CA ILE A 467 -21.35 12.70 3.44
C ILE A 467 -21.93 14.07 3.09
N GLY A 468 -22.63 14.68 4.03
CA GLY A 468 -23.18 16.02 3.93
C GLY A 468 -22.58 16.96 4.96
N CYS A 469 -22.43 18.22 4.58
CA CYS A 469 -22.09 19.32 5.47
C CYS A 469 -23.31 20.23 5.65
N LEU A 470 -23.55 20.73 6.86
CA LEU A 470 -24.65 21.64 7.14
C LEU A 470 -24.43 23.01 6.49
N ASP A 471 -25.43 23.50 5.75
CA ASP A 471 -25.45 24.88 5.24
C ASP A 471 -26.02 25.85 6.29
N ASN A 472 -26.96 25.38 7.13
CA ASN A 472 -27.70 26.20 8.09
C ASN A 472 -27.40 25.85 9.57
N LYS A 473 -26.15 25.48 9.88
CA LYS A 473 -25.72 24.98 11.20
C LYS A 473 -26.20 25.82 12.39
N GLU A 474 -26.02 27.15 12.35
CA GLU A 474 -26.53 28.05 13.41
C GLU A 474 -28.06 27.95 13.59
N GLN A 475 -28.81 27.77 12.50
CA GLN A 475 -30.27 27.76 12.56
C GLN A 475 -30.83 26.45 13.12
N VAL A 476 -30.17 25.33 12.80
CA VAL A 476 -30.45 24.03 13.41
C VAL A 476 -30.20 24.11 14.92
N GLN A 477 -29.02 24.60 15.33
CA GLN A 477 -28.61 24.68 16.73
C GLN A 477 -29.46 25.66 17.57
N ARG A 478 -29.82 26.84 17.04
CA ARG A 478 -30.52 27.89 17.81
C ARG A 478 -32.04 27.83 17.75
N TRP A 479 -32.61 27.38 16.63
CA TRP A 479 -34.06 27.44 16.38
C TRP A 479 -34.68 26.09 16.00
N ASN A 480 -33.91 24.99 16.05
CA ASN A 480 -34.35 23.65 15.64
C ASN A 480 -34.95 23.65 14.22
N ALA A 481 -34.37 24.45 13.32
CA ALA A 481 -34.78 24.54 11.93
C ALA A 481 -34.51 23.21 11.20
N THR A 482 -35.25 22.93 10.12
CA THR A 482 -34.99 21.74 9.28
C THR A 482 -33.54 21.76 8.79
N PRO A 483 -32.75 20.68 9.01
CA PRO A 483 -31.37 20.62 8.56
C PRO A 483 -31.27 20.66 7.02
N GLU A 484 -30.44 21.56 6.51
CA GLU A 484 -30.07 21.63 5.10
C GLU A 484 -28.61 21.19 4.93
N PHE A 485 -28.40 20.17 4.11
CA PHE A 485 -27.09 19.62 3.83
C PHE A 485 -26.72 19.76 2.36
N THR A 486 -25.50 20.24 2.10
CA THR A 486 -24.82 20.02 0.83
C THR A 486 -24.04 18.72 0.88
N VAL A 487 -24.34 17.79 -0.04
CA VAL A 487 -23.57 16.55 -0.22
C VAL A 487 -22.19 16.89 -0.78
N VAL A 488 -21.16 16.59 0.00
CA VAL A 488 -19.77 16.89 -0.35
C VAL A 488 -19.00 15.67 -0.84
N SER A 489 -19.27 14.47 -0.33
CA SER A 489 -18.46 13.29 -0.65
C SER A 489 -19.20 11.96 -0.45
N VAL A 490 -18.57 10.85 -0.86
CA VAL A 490 -19.08 9.48 -0.70
C VAL A 490 -17.96 8.59 -0.16
N VAL A 491 -18.27 7.79 0.86
CA VAL A 491 -17.33 6.86 1.50
C VAL A 491 -17.83 5.41 1.49
N GLU A 492 -16.91 4.46 1.49
CA GLU A 492 -17.18 3.05 1.77
C GLU A 492 -16.69 2.70 3.19
N LEU A 493 -17.38 1.77 3.85
CA LEU A 493 -16.92 1.20 5.12
C LEU A 493 -16.16 -0.12 4.90
N ASN A 494 -15.21 -0.42 5.79
CA ASN A 494 -14.68 -1.79 5.89
C ASN A 494 -15.70 -2.72 6.59
N GLU A 495 -15.51 -4.04 6.48
CA GLU A 495 -16.45 -5.03 7.01
C GLU A 495 -16.74 -4.86 8.51
N GLY A 496 -15.72 -4.69 9.35
CA GLY A 496 -15.89 -4.50 10.80
C GLY A 496 -16.57 -3.17 11.17
N GLN A 497 -16.28 -2.09 10.44
CA GLN A 497 -17.00 -0.81 10.57
C GLN A 497 -18.47 -0.96 10.19
N LEU A 498 -18.75 -1.67 9.09
CA LEU A 498 -20.10 -1.89 8.57
C LEU A 498 -20.92 -2.80 9.50
N GLU A 499 -20.33 -3.86 10.05
CA GLU A 499 -20.96 -4.66 11.11
C GLU A 499 -21.27 -3.82 12.35
N THR A 500 -20.33 -2.99 12.79
CA THR A 500 -20.53 -2.10 13.96
C THR A 500 -21.69 -1.14 13.71
N LEU A 501 -21.77 -0.57 12.50
CA LEU A 501 -22.89 0.28 12.10
C LEU A 501 -24.22 -0.47 12.07
N LEU A 502 -24.27 -1.69 11.55
CA LEU A 502 -25.51 -2.48 11.50
C LEU A 502 -25.97 -2.97 12.87
N LYS A 503 -25.04 -3.11 13.84
CA LYS A 503 -25.35 -3.54 15.22
C LYS A 503 -25.78 -2.38 16.13
N PHE A 504 -25.22 -1.19 15.96
CA PHE A 504 -25.41 -0.06 16.88
C PHE A 504 -25.98 1.22 16.24
N GLY A 505 -26.04 1.31 14.91
CA GLY A 505 -26.55 2.47 14.18
C GLY A 505 -28.07 2.57 14.28
N ASN A 506 -28.55 3.46 15.14
CA ASN A 506 -29.97 3.74 15.33
C ASN A 506 -30.44 4.91 14.44
N SER A 507 -30.38 4.74 13.12
CA SER A 507 -30.94 5.70 12.17
C SER A 507 -32.25 5.21 11.57
N LEU A 508 -33.29 6.03 11.72
CA LEU A 508 -34.49 5.91 10.89
C LEU A 508 -34.11 6.24 9.44
N THR A 509 -34.30 5.29 8.53
CA THR A 509 -33.96 5.44 7.11
C THR A 509 -35.20 5.35 6.25
N VAL A 510 -35.32 6.23 5.26
CA VAL A 510 -36.45 6.28 4.32
C VAL A 510 -35.95 6.32 2.87
N PRO A 511 -36.74 5.89 1.87
CA PRO A 511 -36.44 6.18 0.47
C PRO A 511 -36.25 7.69 0.26
N LEU A 512 -35.31 8.11 -0.59
CA LEU A 512 -35.00 9.53 -0.80
C LEU A 512 -36.26 10.37 -1.16
N ALA A 513 -37.17 9.80 -1.94
CA ALA A 513 -38.42 10.47 -2.36
C ALA A 513 -39.43 10.70 -1.22
N GLU A 514 -39.26 10.02 -0.08
CA GLU A 514 -40.12 10.11 1.11
C GLU A 514 -39.46 10.93 2.24
N ASN A 515 -38.24 11.45 2.00
CA ASN A 515 -37.51 12.23 3.00
C ASN A 515 -38.14 13.62 3.21
N ASN A 516 -38.71 13.81 4.40
CA ASN A 516 -39.23 15.10 4.87
C ASN A 516 -38.43 15.65 6.08
N ALA A 517 -37.44 14.90 6.58
CA ALA A 517 -36.69 15.25 7.79
C ALA A 517 -35.50 16.17 7.51
N THR A 518 -34.84 16.00 6.37
CA THR A 518 -33.66 16.78 5.96
C THR A 518 -33.80 17.26 4.52
N ARG A 519 -33.24 18.44 4.20
CA ARG A 519 -33.14 18.91 2.80
C ARG A 519 -31.74 18.64 2.28
N LEU A 520 -31.65 17.83 1.22
CA LEU A 520 -30.37 17.39 0.64
C LEU A 520 -30.13 18.06 -0.71
N LYS A 521 -29.07 18.87 -0.81
CA LYS A 521 -28.54 19.39 -2.07
C LYS A 521 -27.51 18.39 -2.57
N ILE A 522 -27.72 17.83 -3.77
CA ILE A 522 -26.83 16.82 -4.37
C ILE A 522 -26.14 17.43 -5.60
N PRO A 523 -24.89 17.89 -5.50
CA PRO A 523 -24.17 18.51 -6.60
C PRO A 523 -23.78 17.48 -7.67
N LYS A 524 -23.88 17.89 -8.94
CA LYS A 524 -23.38 17.09 -10.07
C LYS A 524 -21.87 16.89 -9.90
N GLY A 525 -21.38 15.70 -10.23
CA GLY A 525 -19.95 15.36 -10.14
C GLY A 525 -19.50 14.73 -8.82
N ILE A 526 -20.27 14.83 -7.73
CA ILE A 526 -20.01 14.04 -6.51
C ILE A 526 -20.48 12.59 -6.66
N GLU A 527 -21.61 12.38 -7.36
CA GLU A 527 -22.19 11.06 -7.64
C GLU A 527 -21.38 10.25 -8.67
N THR A 528 -20.19 9.82 -8.26
CA THR A 528 -19.34 8.88 -9.04
C THR A 528 -19.59 7.40 -8.70
N GLY A 529 -20.48 7.14 -7.73
CA GLY A 529 -20.87 5.81 -7.24
C GLY A 529 -22.32 5.44 -7.55
N PRO A 530 -22.97 4.54 -6.76
CA PRO A 530 -24.41 4.30 -6.88
C PRO A 530 -25.18 5.57 -6.49
N PRO A 531 -26.37 5.83 -7.06
CA PRO A 531 -27.19 6.98 -6.66
C PRO A 531 -27.62 6.87 -5.19
N LEU A 532 -27.83 8.02 -4.54
CA LEU A 532 -28.38 8.08 -3.19
C LEU A 532 -29.82 7.56 -3.22
N ALA A 533 -30.04 6.39 -2.64
CA ALA A 533 -31.33 5.69 -2.68
C ALA A 533 -32.13 5.90 -1.38
N PHE A 534 -31.43 5.98 -0.25
CA PHE A 534 -32.01 6.16 1.08
C PHE A 534 -31.45 7.42 1.73
N ALA A 535 -32.31 8.17 2.40
CA ALA A 535 -31.93 9.25 3.29
C ALA A 535 -32.01 8.78 4.75
N PHE A 536 -31.15 9.33 5.60
CA PHE A 536 -31.18 9.10 7.04
C PHE A 536 -31.91 10.27 7.71
N CYS A 537 -33.06 9.99 8.31
CA CYS A 537 -33.88 11.01 8.99
C CYS A 537 -33.18 11.56 10.23
N ASN A 538 -32.36 10.72 10.87
CA ASN A 538 -31.34 11.14 11.83
C ASN A 538 -29.96 10.78 11.25
N PRO A 539 -29.21 11.76 10.69
CA PRO A 539 -27.88 11.53 10.13
C PRO A 539 -26.90 10.95 11.16
N LEU A 540 -26.06 10.01 10.72
CA LEU A 540 -24.99 9.44 11.56
C LEU A 540 -23.77 10.37 11.56
N VAL A 541 -22.85 10.21 12.51
CA VAL A 541 -21.61 10.99 12.55
C VAL A 541 -20.39 10.11 12.31
N PHE A 542 -19.63 10.40 11.24
CA PHE A 542 -18.36 9.73 10.93
C PHE A 542 -17.20 10.71 11.08
N ASP A 543 -16.18 10.33 11.84
CA ASP A 543 -14.88 11.00 11.84
C ASP A 543 -14.14 10.62 10.55
N LEU A 544 -13.86 11.63 9.72
CA LEU A 544 -13.23 11.46 8.41
C LEU A 544 -11.81 12.01 8.41
N ARG A 545 -10.93 11.22 7.80
CA ARG A 545 -9.64 11.69 7.30
C ARG A 545 -9.65 11.75 5.78
N CYS A 546 -8.89 12.67 5.21
CA CYS A 546 -8.72 12.79 3.77
C CYS A 546 -7.25 12.79 3.36
N PHE A 547 -7.03 12.71 2.05
CA PHE A 547 -5.71 12.79 1.47
C PHE A 547 -5.23 14.23 1.28
N SER A 548 -6.09 15.02 0.67
CA SER A 548 -5.98 16.45 0.43
C SER A 548 -7.40 16.96 0.19
N PHE A 549 -7.56 18.26 0.03
CA PHE A 549 -8.76 18.79 -0.59
C PHE A 549 -8.63 18.74 -2.12
N ASP A 550 -9.76 18.68 -2.82
CA ASP A 550 -9.84 18.71 -4.27
C ASP A 550 -11.13 19.40 -4.74
N LYS A 551 -11.17 19.88 -5.99
CA LYS A 551 -12.39 20.41 -6.60
C LYS A 551 -12.85 19.44 -7.69
N PRO A 552 -13.90 18.63 -7.48
CA PRO A 552 -14.45 17.75 -8.49
C PRO A 552 -14.98 18.52 -9.71
N GLY A 553 -15.27 17.79 -10.78
CA GLY A 553 -15.81 18.40 -11.99
C GLY A 553 -17.24 18.86 -11.77
N ASN A 554 -17.55 20.08 -12.21
CA ASN A 554 -18.90 20.67 -12.15
C ASN A 554 -19.49 20.91 -10.74
N THR A 555 -18.64 20.99 -9.70
CA THR A 555 -19.09 21.31 -8.32
C THR A 555 -18.84 22.76 -7.90
N GLY A 556 -17.73 23.37 -8.33
CA GLY A 556 -17.32 24.73 -7.93
C GLY A 556 -16.68 24.87 -6.53
N PHE A 557 -16.93 23.92 -5.62
CA PHE A 557 -16.46 23.92 -4.23
C PHE A 557 -15.43 22.81 -3.93
N TRP A 558 -14.73 22.95 -2.80
CA TRP A 558 -13.77 21.98 -2.27
C TRP A 558 -14.43 20.78 -1.57
N THR A 559 -13.92 19.58 -1.83
CA THR A 559 -14.26 18.35 -1.11
C THR A 559 -13.03 17.60 -0.63
N LEU A 560 -13.26 16.56 0.17
CA LEU A 560 -12.28 15.57 0.62
C LEU A 560 -11.84 14.67 -0.54
N ARG A 561 -10.54 14.68 -0.87
CA ARG A 561 -9.93 13.73 -1.82
C ARG A 561 -9.61 12.43 -1.09
N PHE A 562 -10.00 11.29 -1.67
CA PHE A 562 -9.81 9.95 -1.08
C PHE A 562 -10.18 9.86 0.42
N PRO A 563 -11.40 10.25 0.82
CA PRO A 563 -11.84 10.19 2.21
C PRO A 563 -11.83 8.75 2.73
N VAL A 564 -11.53 8.60 4.02
CA VAL A 564 -11.58 7.33 4.75
C VAL A 564 -12.22 7.58 6.11
N VAL A 565 -13.15 6.72 6.51
CA VAL A 565 -13.74 6.76 7.85
C VAL A 565 -12.70 6.26 8.86
N SER A 566 -12.28 7.15 9.76
CA SER A 566 -11.39 6.85 10.88
C SER A 566 -12.19 6.19 12.01
N LYS A 567 -13.30 6.79 12.41
CA LYS A 567 -14.18 6.30 13.48
C LYS A 567 -15.66 6.57 13.16
N ILE A 568 -16.54 5.71 13.69
CA ILE A 568 -17.99 5.93 13.72
C ILE A 568 -18.37 6.42 15.11
N HIS A 569 -19.08 7.54 15.18
CA HIS A 569 -19.59 8.10 16.42
C HIS A 569 -21.08 7.76 16.59
N PHE A 570 -21.40 7.23 17.78
CA PHE A 570 -22.78 6.98 18.25
C PHE A 570 -23.13 7.89 19.45
N ASP A 571 -22.14 8.67 19.89
CA ASP A 571 -22.10 9.56 21.04
C ASP A 571 -22.19 11.05 20.66
N ARG A 572 -22.24 11.37 19.37
CA ARG A 572 -22.26 12.73 18.82
C ARG A 572 -23.48 12.95 17.93
N ASP A 573 -23.98 14.18 17.92
CA ASP A 573 -25.11 14.60 17.09
C ASP A 573 -24.65 15.27 15.79
N PHE A 574 -25.46 15.18 14.73
CA PHE A 574 -25.13 15.77 13.43
C PHE A 574 -25.02 17.30 13.47
N SER A 575 -25.68 17.98 14.43
CA SER A 575 -25.62 19.44 14.58
C SER A 575 -24.24 19.97 15.00
N GLU A 576 -23.37 19.12 15.55
CA GLU A 576 -21.99 19.48 15.93
C GLU A 576 -20.98 19.31 14.78
N THR A 577 -21.37 18.64 13.69
CA THR A 577 -20.49 18.28 12.57
C THR A 577 -19.99 19.48 11.75
N VAL A 578 -18.94 19.24 10.94
CA VAL A 578 -18.32 20.25 10.07
C VAL A 578 -19.34 20.83 9.09
N SER A 579 -19.54 22.15 9.15
CA SER A 579 -20.41 22.91 8.26
C SER A 579 -19.80 23.03 6.85
N PHE A 580 -20.62 23.44 5.88
CA PHE A 580 -20.13 23.60 4.50
C PHE A 580 -19.09 24.72 4.41
N GLU A 581 -19.30 25.82 5.13
CA GLU A 581 -18.39 26.95 5.24
C GLU A 581 -17.09 26.57 5.97
N GLU A 582 -17.19 25.86 7.10
CA GLU A 582 -16.04 25.33 7.85
C GLU A 582 -15.16 24.44 6.95
N LEU A 583 -15.77 23.57 6.14
CA LEU A 583 -15.06 22.74 5.16
C LEU A 583 -14.33 23.57 4.08
N GLN A 584 -14.96 24.63 3.56
CA GLN A 584 -14.31 25.47 2.54
C GLN A 584 -13.09 26.21 3.14
N LEU A 585 -13.23 26.77 4.34
CA LEU A 585 -12.14 27.45 5.04
C LEU A 585 -10.96 26.51 5.35
N MET A 586 -11.24 25.29 5.84
CA MET A 586 -10.21 24.27 6.04
C MET A 586 -9.47 23.90 4.74
N ALA A 587 -10.19 23.84 3.62
CA ALA A 587 -9.60 23.54 2.33
C ALA A 587 -8.73 24.67 1.78
N GLU A 588 -9.12 25.93 2.00
CA GLU A 588 -8.36 27.11 1.57
C GLU A 588 -7.07 27.28 2.38
N ASP A 589 -7.09 27.12 3.71
CA ASP A 589 -5.88 27.13 4.55
C ASP A 589 -4.90 26.00 4.19
N ALA A 590 -5.43 24.80 3.95
CA ALA A 590 -4.62 23.62 3.60
C ALA A 590 -3.99 23.70 2.19
N THR A 591 -4.54 24.51 1.28
CA THR A 591 -4.07 24.63 -0.11
C THR A 591 -3.33 25.92 -0.43
N THR A 592 -3.47 26.95 0.42
CA THR A 592 -2.72 28.20 0.29
C THR A 592 -1.31 28.04 0.85
N VAL A 593 -0.32 28.53 0.10
CA VAL A 593 1.09 28.59 0.53
C VAL A 593 1.29 29.94 1.22
N PRO A 594 1.84 30.00 2.45
CA PRO A 594 2.20 31.26 3.10
C PRO A 594 3.18 32.09 2.27
N GLU A 595 3.05 33.43 2.28
CA GLU A 595 3.91 34.32 1.48
C GLU A 595 5.37 34.40 1.99
N LEU A 596 5.63 33.96 3.22
CA LEU A 596 6.94 33.98 3.86
C LEU A 596 7.27 32.60 4.44
N GLU A 597 8.50 32.13 4.21
CA GLU A 597 9.04 30.95 4.91
C GLU A 597 9.25 31.27 6.40
N ASP A 598 8.29 30.91 7.24
CA ASP A 598 8.51 30.98 8.68
C ASP A 598 9.39 29.81 9.15
N SER A 599 10.63 30.13 9.49
CA SER A 599 11.57 29.21 10.13
C SER A 599 11.01 28.54 11.39
N GLN A 600 10.09 29.20 12.10
CA GLN A 600 9.41 28.65 13.28
C GLN A 600 8.37 27.60 12.88
N GLU A 601 7.61 27.78 11.79
CA GLU A 601 6.68 26.75 11.28
C GLU A 601 7.44 25.50 10.83
N ASN A 602 8.59 25.66 10.17
CA ASN A 602 9.43 24.51 9.77
C ASN A 602 9.94 23.73 11.00
N LEU A 603 10.47 24.42 12.01
CA LEU A 603 10.86 23.79 13.28
C LEU A 603 9.67 23.13 13.99
N ALA A 604 8.48 23.73 13.95
CA ALA A 604 7.26 23.13 14.49
C ALA A 604 6.85 21.86 13.74
N TRP A 605 6.98 21.81 12.41
CA TRP A 605 6.76 20.61 11.61
C TRP A 605 7.78 19.50 11.90
N ILE A 606 9.07 19.84 12.04
CA ILE A 606 10.11 18.90 12.47
C ILE A 606 9.74 18.31 13.84
N ALA A 607 9.37 19.14 14.82
CA ALA A 607 8.98 18.68 16.15
C ALA A 607 7.68 17.86 16.16
N ARG A 608 6.71 18.17 15.28
CA ARG A 608 5.50 17.37 15.05
C ARG A 608 5.84 15.99 14.47
N LEU A 609 6.69 15.95 13.45
CA LEU A 609 7.14 14.69 12.82
C LEU A 609 7.93 13.82 13.80
N GLU A 610 8.75 14.40 14.66
CA GLU A 610 9.46 13.64 15.70
C GLU A 610 8.52 13.04 16.74
N ARG A 611 7.53 13.81 17.22
CA ARG A 611 6.49 13.30 18.15
C ARG A 611 5.62 12.20 17.54
N SER A 612 5.47 12.19 16.21
CA SER A 612 4.69 11.16 15.49
C SER A 612 5.40 9.81 15.33
N ASP A 613 6.73 9.76 15.56
CA ASP A 613 7.49 8.51 15.47
C ASP A 613 7.24 7.63 16.71
N PRO A 614 6.88 6.34 16.55
CA PRO A 614 6.64 5.46 17.69
C PRO A 614 7.90 5.34 18.57
N ARG A 615 7.71 5.47 19.90
CA ARG A 615 8.78 5.58 20.92
C ARG A 615 9.68 6.82 20.71
N GLY A 616 9.08 8.00 20.59
CA GLY A 616 9.79 9.28 20.51
C GLY A 616 10.30 9.78 21.87
N LEU A 617 11.51 9.37 22.27
CA LEU A 617 12.40 10.29 22.99
C LEU A 617 13.07 11.20 21.93
N PRO A 618 13.17 12.53 22.15
CA PRO A 618 13.85 13.42 21.22
C PRO A 618 15.34 13.10 21.13
N VAL A 619 15.91 13.11 19.92
CA VAL A 619 17.35 12.84 19.74
C VAL A 619 18.21 14.07 20.10
N ASP A 620 17.64 15.28 20.04
CA ASP A 620 18.36 16.54 20.18
C ASP A 620 18.11 17.28 21.51
N ALA A 621 17.51 16.63 22.52
CA ALA A 621 17.23 17.24 23.83
C ALA A 621 18.41 17.15 24.82
N VAL A 622 19.56 17.73 24.44
CA VAL A 622 20.63 18.10 25.39
C VAL A 622 20.74 19.62 25.41
N GLN A 623 20.69 20.22 26.60
CA GLN A 623 20.61 21.66 26.89
C GLN A 623 19.22 22.33 26.80
N SER A 624 18.40 22.11 27.84
CA SER A 624 17.93 23.22 28.69
C SER A 624 17.18 22.69 29.93
N GLY A 625 17.38 23.32 31.08
CA GLY A 625 16.79 22.91 32.36
C GLY A 625 15.31 23.29 32.52
N PRO A 626 14.64 22.81 33.60
CA PRO A 626 13.20 22.96 33.78
C PRO A 626 12.79 24.42 34.05
N ARG A 627 11.80 24.92 33.30
CA ARG A 627 11.18 26.23 33.53
C ARG A 627 10.15 26.17 34.66
N ARG A 628 10.08 27.22 35.48
CA ARG A 628 8.98 27.51 36.41
C ARG A 628 7.86 28.31 35.71
N PRO A 629 6.63 28.39 36.28
CA PRO A 629 5.50 29.10 35.65
C PRO A 629 5.68 30.64 35.63
N LEU A 630 4.95 31.28 34.70
CA LEU A 630 4.92 32.73 34.48
C LEU A 630 4.37 33.52 35.67
N VAL A 631 4.97 34.70 35.91
CA VAL A 631 4.27 35.90 36.39
C VAL A 631 4.88 37.13 35.69
N ASP A 632 4.00 38.05 35.29
CA ASP A 632 4.16 39.41 34.73
C ASP A 632 5.54 40.11 34.69
N VAL A 633 5.83 40.79 33.58
CA VAL A 633 5.78 42.28 33.46
C VAL A 633 6.18 42.72 32.03
N ASP A 634 5.59 43.83 31.60
CA ASP A 634 5.69 44.47 30.28
C ASP A 634 6.90 45.43 30.14
N GLY A 635 7.24 45.86 28.92
CA GLY A 635 8.00 47.09 28.66
C GLY A 635 9.39 46.99 27.99
N ASN A 636 9.46 47.49 26.74
CA ASN A 636 10.59 48.16 26.06
C ASN A 636 12.06 47.86 26.45
N ALA A 637 12.86 47.37 25.47
CA ALA A 637 14.05 48.09 24.98
C ALA A 637 14.66 47.45 23.71
N SER A 638 15.12 48.30 22.79
CA SER A 638 15.90 47.92 21.60
C SER A 638 17.36 47.57 21.93
N GLN A 639 18.01 46.70 21.15
CA GLN A 639 19.23 47.00 20.35
C GLN A 639 19.94 45.74 19.80
N HIS A 640 20.28 45.79 18.50
CA HIS A 640 21.36 45.05 17.83
C HIS A 640 22.74 45.60 18.29
N PRO A 641 23.93 44.96 18.05
CA PRO A 641 24.26 44.23 16.81
C PRO A 641 25.25 43.04 16.86
N ALA A 642 25.49 42.54 15.65
CA ALA A 642 26.43 41.52 15.18
C ALA A 642 27.90 41.58 15.65
N MET A 643 28.64 40.48 15.42
CA MET A 643 29.92 40.46 14.67
C MET A 643 30.40 39.02 14.35
N THR A 644 30.45 38.72 13.04
CA THR A 644 31.57 38.16 12.25
C THR A 644 32.42 36.94 12.69
N CYS A 645 32.46 35.96 11.77
CA CYS A 645 33.65 35.29 11.17
C CYS A 645 34.62 34.47 12.08
N ASP A 646 35.47 33.55 11.59
CA ASP A 646 35.89 33.24 10.21
C ASP A 646 36.31 31.77 9.99
N SER A 647 36.27 31.36 8.73
CA SER A 647 37.07 30.35 8.00
C SER A 647 38.18 29.54 8.70
N ASN A 648 38.21 28.21 8.49
CA ASN A 648 39.14 27.60 7.50
C ASN A 648 39.03 26.05 7.36
N ALA A 649 39.50 25.55 6.21
CA ALA A 649 39.44 24.13 5.82
C ALA A 649 40.80 23.42 5.92
N ALA A 650 40.78 22.08 5.98
CA ALA A 650 41.94 21.24 5.66
C ALA A 650 41.49 19.94 4.96
N VAL A 651 42.29 19.50 3.99
CA VAL A 651 42.04 18.39 3.05
C VAL A 651 42.85 17.16 3.47
N TYR A 652 42.32 15.93 3.32
CA TYR A 652 43.16 14.78 2.91
C TYR A 652 42.35 13.64 2.26
N SER A 653 43.01 12.89 1.38
CA SER A 653 42.44 11.90 0.43
C SER A 653 42.60 10.42 0.89
N PRO A 654 41.94 9.43 0.24
CA PRO A 654 41.72 8.09 0.80
C PRO A 654 42.71 7.01 0.29
N PRO A 655 42.66 5.78 0.85
CA PRO A 655 43.23 4.58 0.23
C PRO A 655 42.16 3.59 -0.29
N GLU A 656 42.50 2.86 -1.36
CA GLU A 656 41.65 1.87 -2.04
C GLU A 656 41.95 0.40 -1.66
N CYS A 657 41.00 -0.49 -2.02
CA CYS A 657 41.18 -1.89 -2.44
C CYS A 657 41.84 -2.94 -1.50
N ARG A 658 41.10 -4.03 -1.23
CA ARG A 658 41.24 -5.31 -1.97
C ARG A 658 40.21 -6.37 -1.55
N LEU A 659 39.83 -7.20 -2.52
CA LEU A 659 38.96 -8.38 -2.37
C LEU A 659 39.70 -9.57 -1.76
N ARG A 660 38.97 -10.44 -1.04
CA ARG A 660 39.15 -11.90 -1.07
C ARG A 660 37.81 -12.61 -0.90
N ASP A 661 37.51 -13.51 -1.82
CA ASP A 661 36.54 -14.58 -1.64
C ASP A 661 37.09 -15.64 -0.68
N ASP A 662 36.21 -16.34 0.03
CA ASP A 662 36.36 -17.75 0.36
C ASP A 662 34.96 -18.38 0.56
N ASN A 663 34.84 -19.68 0.35
CA ASN A 663 33.64 -20.29 -0.22
C ASN A 663 33.05 -21.44 0.62
N GLN A 664 31.78 -21.77 0.33
CA GLN A 664 31.14 -23.09 0.40
C GLN A 664 30.57 -23.73 1.70
N CYS A 665 29.40 -24.35 1.46
CA CYS A 665 28.78 -25.54 2.08
C CYS A 665 28.25 -25.46 3.54
N ALA A 666 27.11 -26.10 3.86
CA ALA A 666 26.13 -26.83 3.04
C ALA A 666 24.72 -26.77 3.69
N LEU A 667 23.68 -26.93 2.87
CA LEU A 667 22.32 -27.23 3.33
C LEU A 667 21.71 -28.22 2.35
N ASP A 668 21.28 -29.39 2.83
CA ASP A 668 20.60 -30.39 2.02
C ASP A 668 19.45 -31.03 2.82
N GLU A 669 18.50 -31.61 2.08
CA GLU A 669 17.38 -32.44 2.52
C GLU A 669 16.32 -31.82 3.47
N LEU A 670 15.14 -31.55 2.91
CA LEU A 670 13.91 -32.30 3.27
C LEU A 670 12.74 -31.94 2.33
N LEU A 671 12.27 -32.94 1.58
CA LEU A 671 11.00 -32.96 0.85
C LEU A 671 10.48 -34.41 0.79
N VAL A 672 9.20 -34.56 0.44
CA VAL A 672 8.40 -35.81 0.43
C VAL A 672 7.88 -36.18 1.83
N GLY A 673 6.60 -36.54 2.02
CA GLY A 673 5.55 -36.82 1.03
C GLY A 673 4.11 -36.58 1.51
N ILE A 674 3.19 -36.81 0.58
CA ILE A 674 1.73 -36.60 0.69
C ILE A 674 1.08 -37.91 1.15
N ASP A 675 0.01 -37.87 1.96
CA ASP A 675 -1.18 -38.67 1.66
C ASP A 675 -2.47 -38.28 2.41
N THR A 676 -3.59 -38.70 1.81
CA THR A 676 -4.98 -38.38 2.18
C THR A 676 -5.61 -39.33 3.21
N PRO A 677 -6.71 -38.95 3.90
CA PRO A 677 -7.61 -39.90 4.53
C PRO A 677 -9.02 -39.92 3.90
N ALA A 678 -9.56 -41.14 3.71
CA ALA A 678 -10.92 -41.41 3.25
C ALA A 678 -11.88 -41.81 4.40
N GLN A 679 -13.17 -41.91 4.09
CA GLN A 679 -14.29 -42.12 5.04
C GLN A 679 -14.41 -43.55 5.62
N LYS A 680 -14.93 -43.65 6.85
CA LYS A 680 -15.95 -44.61 7.38
C LYS A 680 -16.27 -44.21 8.85
N LYS A 681 -17.49 -44.05 9.39
CA LYS A 681 -18.80 -44.77 9.42
C LYS A 681 -18.94 -45.86 10.51
N GLY A 682 -19.88 -45.64 11.44
CA GLY A 682 -20.48 -46.61 12.41
C GLY A 682 -19.61 -46.95 13.62
N THR A 683 -20.12 -47.27 14.82
CA THR A 683 -21.50 -47.42 15.39
C THR A 683 -21.33 -47.42 16.95
N VAL A 684 -22.18 -46.78 17.77
CA VAL A 684 -23.38 -47.33 18.50
C VAL A 684 -23.04 -48.61 19.31
N SER A 685 -23.32 -48.78 20.61
CA SER A 685 -23.96 -47.97 21.69
C SER A 685 -23.65 -48.59 23.08
N GLU A 686 -24.07 -47.93 24.19
CA GLU A 686 -24.39 -48.49 25.54
C GLU A 686 -23.29 -49.30 26.30
N ASN A 687 -23.17 -49.41 27.63
CA ASN A 687 -23.74 -48.78 28.84
C ASN A 687 -22.71 -49.07 30.00
N GLU A 688 -22.84 -48.75 31.29
CA GLU A 688 -23.90 -48.19 32.15
C GLU A 688 -23.26 -47.34 33.29
N GLU A 689 -23.96 -47.05 34.40
CA GLU A 689 -23.46 -46.25 35.54
C GLU A 689 -22.93 -47.04 36.76
N ALA A 690 -22.28 -46.28 37.66
CA ALA A 690 -21.61 -46.68 38.89
C ALA A 690 -22.47 -47.36 39.98
N CYS A 691 -21.79 -48.10 40.87
CA CYS A 691 -21.98 -47.96 42.32
C CYS A 691 -20.74 -48.41 43.13
N GLU A 692 -20.37 -47.55 44.07
CA GLU A 692 -19.98 -47.77 45.48
C GLU A 692 -20.02 -49.23 46.04
N GLY A 693 -19.19 -49.64 47.00
CA GLY A 693 -18.15 -48.96 47.81
C GLY A 693 -17.65 -49.86 48.97
N THR A 694 -16.80 -49.33 49.89
CA THR A 694 -16.23 -50.01 51.10
C THR A 694 -15.28 -51.22 50.85
N SER A 695 -14.30 -51.64 51.68
CA SER A 695 -13.57 -51.16 52.88
C SER A 695 -12.54 -52.28 53.26
N VAL A 696 -11.29 -52.12 53.76
CA VAL A 696 -10.46 -50.95 54.15
C VAL A 696 -8.95 -51.31 54.18
N LYS A 697 -8.06 -50.31 54.01
CA LYS A 697 -6.62 -50.15 54.41
C LYS A 697 -5.69 -51.37 54.56
N GLU A 698 -4.48 -51.23 53.98
CA GLU A 698 -3.24 -51.44 54.75
C GLU A 698 -2.18 -50.36 54.46
N THR A 699 -1.67 -49.77 55.55
CA THR A 699 -0.49 -48.90 55.75
C THR A 699 0.12 -48.06 54.61
N ALA A 700 0.07 -46.74 54.78
CA ALA A 700 1.05 -45.80 54.22
C ALA A 700 2.17 -45.50 55.24
N HIS A 701 3.39 -45.27 54.76
CA HIS A 701 4.39 -44.46 55.46
C HIS A 701 5.02 -43.47 54.47
N ALA A 702 5.22 -42.22 54.92
CA ALA A 702 5.42 -41.08 54.03
C ALA A 702 6.82 -41.01 53.42
N LEU A 703 6.90 -40.62 52.15
CA LEU A 703 7.97 -39.76 51.65
C LEU A 703 7.37 -38.38 51.33
N GLU A 704 8.05 -37.34 51.79
CA GLU A 704 7.54 -35.98 51.76
C GLU A 704 7.49 -35.40 50.34
N ASN A 705 6.39 -34.69 50.05
CA ASN A 705 6.33 -33.74 48.95
C ASN A 705 7.42 -32.66 49.14
N LYS A 706 8.33 -32.55 48.18
CA LYS A 706 8.95 -31.27 47.83
C LYS A 706 8.56 -30.91 46.40
N GLN A 707 7.42 -30.22 46.28
CA GLN A 707 7.16 -29.42 45.10
C GLN A 707 8.33 -28.43 44.94
N PRO A 708 8.91 -28.27 43.74
CA PRO A 708 9.83 -27.16 43.50
C PRO A 708 9.07 -25.84 43.68
N PRO A 709 9.73 -24.75 44.12
CA PRO A 709 9.05 -23.49 44.33
C PRO A 709 8.44 -22.97 43.00
N PRO A 710 7.31 -22.24 43.06
CA PRO A 710 6.56 -21.80 41.88
C PRO A 710 7.29 -20.78 40.99
N SER A 711 8.54 -20.45 41.32
CA SER A 711 9.43 -19.54 40.58
C SER A 711 10.53 -20.25 39.77
N SER A 712 10.58 -21.59 39.75
CA SER A 712 11.61 -22.35 39.01
C SER A 712 11.23 -22.60 37.54
N CYS A 713 12.15 -22.41 36.60
CA CYS A 713 11.87 -22.69 35.18
C CYS A 713 11.77 -24.22 34.93
N PRO A 714 10.70 -24.71 34.28
CA PRO A 714 10.51 -26.15 34.05
C PRO A 714 11.54 -26.76 33.07
N ALA A 715 12.27 -25.96 32.30
CA ALA A 715 13.27 -26.43 31.33
C ALA A 715 14.70 -26.60 31.88
N VAL A 716 14.98 -26.21 33.14
CA VAL A 716 16.35 -26.22 33.70
C VAL A 716 17.04 -27.59 33.63
N VAL A 717 16.27 -28.67 33.80
CA VAL A 717 16.80 -30.06 33.77
C VAL A 717 16.97 -30.60 32.35
N LEU A 718 16.33 -30.00 31.32
CA LEU A 718 16.40 -30.45 29.92
C LEU A 718 17.14 -29.49 28.97
N GLY A 719 17.60 -28.33 29.45
CA GLY A 719 18.32 -27.34 28.65
C GLY A 719 17.49 -26.08 28.39
N CYS A 720 17.33 -25.26 29.44
CA CYS A 720 16.82 -23.89 29.33
C CYS A 720 17.64 -23.06 28.30
N ALA A 721 16.99 -22.14 27.60
CA ALA A 721 17.60 -21.28 26.59
C ALA A 721 18.70 -20.34 27.15
N THR A 722 18.74 -20.13 28.47
CA THR A 722 19.81 -19.40 29.18
C THR A 722 21.00 -20.28 29.60
N ASN A 723 20.89 -21.61 29.47
CA ASN A 723 21.79 -22.60 30.09
C ASN A 723 23.16 -22.75 29.38
N ALA A 724 23.64 -21.66 28.78
CA ALA A 724 24.81 -21.64 27.91
C ALA A 724 25.69 -20.39 28.03
N THR A 725 25.51 -19.52 29.04
CA THR A 725 26.15 -18.19 29.02
C THR A 725 26.61 -17.69 30.40
N ALA A 726 27.87 -17.24 30.47
CA ALA A 726 28.34 -16.40 31.57
C ALA A 726 27.72 -15.00 31.42
N ALA A 727 26.78 -14.66 32.30
CA ALA A 727 26.11 -13.36 32.30
C ALA A 727 26.90 -12.34 33.12
N VAL A 728 26.92 -11.09 32.66
CA VAL A 728 27.30 -9.93 33.47
C VAL A 728 26.03 -9.20 33.89
N SER A 729 25.99 -8.71 35.13
CA SER A 729 24.94 -7.84 35.63
C SER A 729 25.54 -6.70 36.46
N SER A 730 24.79 -5.60 36.63
CA SER A 730 25.20 -4.54 37.56
C SER A 730 25.07 -5.02 39.02
N LEU A 731 25.86 -4.45 39.93
CA LEU A 731 25.78 -4.76 41.37
C LEU A 731 24.34 -4.59 41.91
N LEU A 732 23.67 -3.52 41.51
CA LEU A 732 22.26 -3.23 41.86
C LEU A 732 21.28 -4.32 41.40
N LEU A 733 21.56 -5.01 40.29
CA LEU A 733 20.77 -6.15 39.81
C LEU A 733 21.07 -7.45 40.56
N ALA A 734 22.28 -7.63 41.08
CA ALA A 734 22.63 -8.74 41.94
C ALA A 734 22.02 -8.60 43.35
N GLU A 735 21.89 -7.38 43.85
CA GLU A 735 21.25 -7.06 45.14
C GLU A 735 19.72 -7.13 45.10
N SER A 736 19.11 -6.95 43.93
CA SER A 736 17.66 -7.09 43.74
C SER A 736 17.22 -8.55 43.90
N THR A 737 16.35 -8.78 44.89
CA THR A 737 15.90 -10.11 45.32
C THR A 737 15.19 -10.88 44.21
N GLU A 738 14.47 -10.17 43.33
CA GLU A 738 13.69 -10.75 42.23
C GLU A 738 14.59 -11.20 41.07
N SER A 739 15.57 -10.39 40.67
CA SER A 739 16.53 -10.72 39.61
C SER A 739 17.48 -11.85 40.04
N ALA A 740 17.97 -11.84 41.27
CA ALA A 740 18.77 -12.93 41.83
C ALA A 740 18.00 -14.26 41.87
N GLN A 741 16.71 -14.24 42.23
CA GLN A 741 15.85 -15.43 42.18
C GLN A 741 15.64 -15.94 40.75
N LEU A 742 15.37 -15.05 39.78
CA LEU A 742 15.19 -15.45 38.38
C LEU A 742 16.46 -16.01 37.74
N LEU A 743 17.63 -15.43 38.01
CA LEU A 743 18.92 -15.95 37.54
C LEU A 743 19.14 -17.39 38.03
N LYS A 744 18.93 -17.62 39.33
CA LYS A 744 19.02 -18.95 39.94
C LYS A 744 17.96 -19.92 39.39
N ALA A 745 16.72 -19.44 39.18
CA ALA A 745 15.63 -20.21 38.59
C ALA A 745 15.85 -20.61 37.12
N HIS A 746 16.76 -19.93 36.42
CA HIS A 746 17.16 -20.20 35.04
C HIS A 746 18.53 -20.90 34.93
N GLY A 747 19.05 -21.45 36.03
CA GLY A 747 20.30 -22.21 36.07
C GLY A 747 21.58 -21.38 35.96
N VAL A 748 21.49 -20.04 36.03
CA VAL A 748 22.65 -19.14 35.97
C VAL A 748 23.25 -19.02 37.38
N LEU A 749 24.20 -19.91 37.69
CA LEU A 749 24.82 -20.00 39.02
C LEU A 749 26.03 -19.05 39.19
N ASP A 750 26.81 -18.86 38.12
CA ASP A 750 28.07 -18.09 38.14
C ASP A 750 27.95 -16.80 37.31
N ALA A 751 26.98 -15.93 37.63
CA ALA A 751 26.88 -14.60 37.03
C ALA A 751 27.95 -13.67 37.60
N ALA A 752 28.69 -12.97 36.73
CA ALA A 752 29.63 -11.95 37.15
C ALA A 752 28.88 -10.66 37.52
N THR A 753 29.14 -10.13 38.70
CA THR A 753 28.47 -8.93 39.22
C THR A 753 29.27 -7.64 38.98
N SER A 754 30.46 -7.76 38.39
CA SER A 754 31.27 -6.63 37.92
C SER A 754 31.95 -6.94 36.58
N VAL A 755 32.32 -5.87 35.86
CA VAL A 755 33.08 -5.96 34.61
C VAL A 755 34.44 -6.60 34.84
N ASP A 756 35.09 -6.28 35.95
CA ASP A 756 36.43 -6.76 36.29
C ASP A 756 36.42 -8.27 36.59
N GLN A 757 35.46 -8.74 37.39
CA GLN A 757 35.25 -10.17 37.66
C GLN A 757 34.92 -10.94 36.38
N TRP A 758 34.13 -10.35 35.47
CA TRP A 758 33.85 -10.95 34.18
C TRP A 758 35.08 -11.03 33.27
N ILE A 759 35.95 -10.01 33.29
CA ILE A 759 37.22 -10.02 32.54
C ILE A 759 38.16 -11.10 33.10
N GLU A 760 38.22 -11.28 34.42
CA GLU A 760 38.99 -12.36 35.03
C GLU A 760 38.44 -13.73 34.66
N LEU A 761 37.12 -13.94 34.70
CA LEU A 761 36.48 -15.19 34.24
C LEU A 761 36.71 -15.43 32.73
N ALA A 762 36.66 -14.38 31.90
CA ALA A 762 36.93 -14.46 30.47
C ALA A 762 38.40 -14.77 30.16
N ARG A 763 39.35 -14.29 30.99
CA ARG A 763 40.77 -14.65 30.91
C ARG A 763 41.02 -16.08 31.40
N ALA A 764 40.43 -16.48 32.53
CA ALA A 764 40.56 -17.81 33.14
C ALA A 764 39.96 -18.92 32.28
N GLY A 765 38.97 -18.62 31.43
CA GLY A 765 38.41 -19.53 30.44
C GLY A 765 39.39 -20.03 29.36
N SER A 766 40.63 -19.52 29.32
CA SER A 766 41.69 -19.93 28.40
C SER A 766 42.61 -21.01 28.99
N THR A 767 42.08 -22.17 29.38
CA THR A 767 42.88 -23.35 29.74
C THR A 767 43.08 -24.28 28.53
N PRO A 768 44.34 -24.55 28.10
CA PRO A 768 44.60 -25.39 26.93
C PRO A 768 44.44 -26.88 27.27
N GLY A 769 43.21 -27.41 27.18
CA GLY A 769 42.97 -28.82 27.51
C GLY A 769 41.55 -29.37 27.42
N ALA A 770 40.59 -28.67 26.79
CA ALA A 770 39.20 -29.15 26.69
C ALA A 770 38.69 -29.11 25.24
N SER A 771 38.70 -30.27 24.57
CA SER A 771 38.17 -30.45 23.21
C SER A 771 36.64 -30.34 23.16
N SER A 772 36.12 -29.77 22.06
CA SER A 772 34.69 -29.81 21.67
C SER A 772 33.68 -29.18 22.65
N LYS A 773 33.52 -27.84 22.57
CA LYS A 773 32.27 -27.17 22.97
C LYS A 773 31.87 -26.15 21.90
N LYS A 774 30.59 -26.22 21.49
CA LYS A 774 29.94 -25.29 20.53
C LYS A 774 30.17 -23.83 20.94
N ASP A 775 30.23 -22.92 19.97
CA ASP A 775 30.18 -21.46 20.21
C ASP A 775 28.98 -21.13 21.11
N ARG A 776 29.29 -20.70 22.34
CA ARG A 776 28.31 -20.34 23.37
C ARG A 776 28.12 -18.82 23.32
N ALA A 777 26.94 -18.38 22.90
CA ALA A 777 26.60 -16.96 22.81
C ALA A 777 26.81 -16.25 24.17
N LYS A 778 27.42 -15.06 24.14
CA LYS A 778 27.67 -14.24 25.34
C LYS A 778 26.57 -13.18 25.50
N MET A 779 26.14 -12.97 26.74
CA MET A 779 24.99 -12.11 27.07
C MET A 779 25.30 -11.18 28.24
N LEU A 780 24.85 -9.94 28.14
CA LEU A 780 24.89 -8.92 29.18
C LEU A 780 23.46 -8.57 29.61
N LEU A 781 23.18 -8.57 30.91
CA LEU A 781 21.86 -8.25 31.46
C LEU A 781 21.88 -6.92 32.22
N VAL A 782 21.09 -5.96 31.74
CA VAL A 782 20.97 -4.59 32.29
C VAL A 782 19.55 -4.29 32.76
N ASP A 783 19.34 -3.21 33.53
CA ASP A 783 18.01 -2.64 33.77
C ASP A 783 17.83 -1.37 32.93
N SER A 784 17.46 -1.58 31.67
CA SER A 784 17.31 -0.50 30.70
C SER A 784 16.12 0.45 30.96
N VAL A 785 15.27 0.15 31.96
CA VAL A 785 14.04 0.90 32.23
C VAL A 785 14.04 1.57 33.60
N LYS A 786 14.55 0.94 34.66
CA LYS A 786 14.67 1.56 35.99
C LYS A 786 15.95 2.37 36.14
N ASP A 787 17.06 1.91 35.55
CA ASP A 787 18.35 2.62 35.61
C ASP A 787 19.08 2.64 34.25
N PRO A 788 18.54 3.39 33.28
CA PRO A 788 19.17 3.53 31.96
C PRO A 788 20.52 4.26 32.02
N VAL A 789 20.84 4.97 33.10
CA VAL A 789 22.10 5.69 33.28
C VAL A 789 23.20 4.70 33.66
N GLU A 790 22.99 3.87 34.67
CA GLU A 790 23.96 2.83 35.04
C GLU A 790 24.06 1.75 33.96
N ALA A 791 22.97 1.42 33.27
CA ALA A 791 23.04 0.56 32.09
C ALA A 791 24.00 1.14 31.02
N LYS A 792 23.95 2.44 30.74
CA LYS A 792 24.86 3.11 29.79
C LYS A 792 26.31 3.17 30.31
N ASN A 793 26.51 3.44 31.60
CA ASN A 793 27.83 3.45 32.21
C ASN A 793 28.48 2.06 32.17
N LEU A 794 27.71 1.00 32.43
CA LEU A 794 28.17 -0.38 32.37
C LEU A 794 28.59 -0.78 30.95
N LEU A 795 27.81 -0.38 29.93
CA LEU A 795 28.17 -0.57 28.52
C LEU A 795 29.49 0.13 28.17
N ALA A 796 29.65 1.39 28.54
CA ALA A 796 30.87 2.15 28.30
C ALA A 796 32.09 1.52 29.00
N ARG A 797 31.97 1.07 30.25
CA ARG A 797 33.04 0.35 30.98
C ARG A 797 33.42 -0.97 30.32
N VAL A 798 32.45 -1.72 29.79
CA VAL A 798 32.69 -2.97 29.05
C VAL A 798 33.41 -2.68 27.72
N GLU A 799 33.01 -1.65 26.98
CA GLU A 799 33.69 -1.22 25.75
C GLU A 799 35.13 -0.74 26.01
N GLU A 800 35.32 0.12 27.02
CA GLU A 800 36.62 0.65 27.41
C GLU A 800 37.59 -0.48 27.82
N ALA A 801 37.16 -1.40 28.67
CA ALA A 801 37.99 -2.52 29.10
C ALA A 801 38.26 -3.54 27.98
N ARG A 802 37.46 -3.54 26.90
CA ARG A 802 37.68 -4.33 25.67
C ARG A 802 38.51 -3.57 24.60
N SER A 803 38.78 -2.28 24.78
CA SER A 803 39.49 -1.45 23.80
C SER A 803 40.89 -2.00 23.45
N GLY A 804 41.63 -2.52 24.45
CA GLY A 804 42.94 -3.13 24.29
C GLY A 804 42.98 -4.56 23.74
N LEU A 805 41.82 -5.21 23.50
CA LEU A 805 41.77 -6.59 23.00
C LEU A 805 41.86 -6.64 21.46
N SER A 806 42.63 -7.60 20.94
CA SER A 806 42.80 -7.78 19.49
C SER A 806 41.51 -8.23 18.81
N ARG A 807 41.39 -7.99 17.49
CA ARG A 807 40.16 -8.27 16.73
C ARG A 807 39.73 -9.76 16.71
N ARG A 808 40.65 -10.69 17.03
CA ARG A 808 40.36 -12.13 17.20
C ARG A 808 39.91 -12.54 18.61
N GLN A 809 39.93 -11.62 19.57
CA GLN A 809 39.56 -11.84 20.98
C GLN A 809 38.29 -11.08 21.39
N ARG A 810 37.65 -10.35 20.46
CA ARG A 810 36.40 -9.61 20.69
C ARG A 810 35.20 -10.47 20.29
N ASP A 811 34.79 -11.37 21.16
CA ASP A 811 33.53 -12.10 20.99
C ASP A 811 32.34 -11.14 21.06
N LEU A 812 31.34 -11.35 20.21
CA LEU A 812 30.09 -10.56 20.22
C LEU A 812 29.27 -10.84 21.48
N ILE A 813 28.84 -9.79 22.17
CA ILE A 813 28.05 -9.85 23.40
C ILE A 813 26.69 -9.22 23.14
N THR A 814 25.64 -10.01 23.31
CA THR A 814 24.26 -9.56 23.07
C THR A 814 23.69 -8.97 24.35
N VAL A 815 23.17 -7.75 24.30
CA VAL A 815 22.67 -7.03 25.47
C VAL A 815 21.15 -7.15 25.56
N TYR A 816 20.65 -7.56 26.71
CA TYR A 816 19.23 -7.65 27.00
C TYR A 816 18.89 -6.99 28.34
N ASP A 817 17.63 -6.58 28.47
CA ASP A 817 17.06 -6.23 29.76
C ASP A 817 16.78 -7.50 30.59
N TRP A 818 17.11 -7.49 31.88
CA TRP A 818 16.95 -8.65 32.76
C TRP A 818 15.52 -9.22 32.82
N ARG A 819 14.48 -8.40 32.55
CA ARG A 819 13.08 -8.86 32.48
C ARG A 819 12.81 -9.85 31.34
N VAL A 820 13.75 -10.03 30.42
CA VAL A 820 13.72 -11.14 29.45
C VAL A 820 13.53 -12.48 30.17
N LEU A 821 14.16 -12.68 31.33
CA LEU A 821 14.09 -13.92 32.13
C LEU A 821 12.65 -14.29 32.55
N ARG A 822 11.84 -13.30 32.96
CA ARG A 822 10.41 -13.53 33.30
C ARG A 822 9.65 -14.14 32.13
N HIS A 823 9.88 -13.58 30.94
CA HIS A 823 9.16 -13.96 29.73
C HIS A 823 9.76 -15.20 29.04
N ILE A 824 11.03 -15.54 29.31
CA ILE A 824 11.61 -16.85 28.97
C ILE A 824 10.92 -17.94 29.79
N THR A 825 10.64 -17.72 31.07
CA THR A 825 9.84 -18.66 31.88
C THR A 825 8.48 -18.95 31.23
N VAL A 826 7.78 -17.91 30.76
CA VAL A 826 6.51 -18.02 30.01
C VAL A 826 6.70 -18.68 28.62
N LEU A 827 7.85 -18.46 27.97
CA LEU A 827 8.19 -19.09 26.70
C LEU A 827 8.46 -20.59 26.83
N GLU A 828 9.06 -21.02 27.93
CA GLU A 828 9.50 -22.41 28.15
C GLU A 828 8.44 -23.27 28.85
N ASP A 829 7.50 -22.65 29.58
CA ASP A 829 6.33 -23.35 30.10
C ASP A 829 5.43 -23.86 28.94
N LYS A 830 5.19 -25.17 28.91
CA LYS A 830 4.34 -25.83 27.91
C LYS A 830 2.85 -25.82 28.27
N SER A 831 2.50 -25.51 29.51
CA SER A 831 1.10 -25.38 29.97
C SER A 831 0.45 -24.09 29.45
N ILE A 832 1.24 -23.04 29.21
CA ILE A 832 0.78 -21.76 28.68
C ILE A 832 0.61 -21.88 27.16
N THR A 833 -0.62 -22.10 26.69
CA THR A 833 -0.92 -22.24 25.26
C THR A 833 -0.99 -20.90 24.52
N ASN A 834 -1.36 -19.81 25.21
CA ASN A 834 -1.46 -18.47 24.63
C ASN A 834 -0.41 -17.54 25.27
N LYS A 835 0.66 -17.25 24.53
CA LYS A 835 1.85 -16.54 25.05
C LYS A 835 1.84 -15.09 24.57
N TYR A 836 1.75 -14.16 25.51
CA TYR A 836 1.70 -12.71 25.25
C TYR A 836 2.95 -12.01 25.78
N TYR A 837 3.59 -11.20 24.92
CA TYR A 837 4.82 -10.47 25.21
C TYR A 837 4.68 -8.98 24.86
N ASP A 838 3.65 -8.31 25.38
CA ASP A 838 3.31 -6.90 25.07
C ASP A 838 3.19 -6.62 23.55
N GLY A 839 2.60 -7.57 22.81
CA GLY A 839 2.45 -7.47 21.34
C GLY A 839 3.68 -7.88 20.52
N PHE A 840 4.76 -8.36 21.13
CA PHE A 840 5.91 -8.93 20.44
C PHE A 840 5.75 -10.44 20.20
N ARG A 841 6.39 -10.97 19.15
CA ARG A 841 6.31 -12.40 18.78
C ARG A 841 7.17 -13.31 19.65
N ASP A 842 8.23 -12.76 20.27
CA ASP A 842 9.16 -13.49 21.12
C ASP A 842 9.74 -12.55 22.19
N PRO A 843 10.13 -13.06 23.38
CA PRO A 843 10.63 -12.24 24.47
C PRO A 843 12.01 -11.66 24.22
N TRP A 844 12.83 -12.30 23.37
CA TRP A 844 14.17 -11.84 23.05
C TRP A 844 14.13 -10.50 22.31
N ARG A 845 13.27 -10.36 21.29
CA ARG A 845 13.04 -9.08 20.60
C ARG A 845 12.39 -8.02 21.48
N ARG A 846 11.56 -8.41 22.44
CA ARG A 846 10.87 -7.50 23.37
C ARG A 846 11.84 -6.78 24.32
N TRP A 847 12.94 -7.45 24.67
CA TRP A 847 13.90 -7.00 25.69
C TRP A 847 15.34 -6.87 25.16
N TYR A 848 15.53 -6.88 23.85
CA TYR A 848 16.83 -6.62 23.22
C TYR A 848 17.25 -5.16 23.34
N CYS A 849 18.46 -4.92 23.86
CA CYS A 849 19.01 -3.58 24.07
C CYS A 849 20.12 -3.23 23.06
N GLY A 850 20.88 -4.20 22.54
CA GLY A 850 21.99 -3.94 21.63
C GLY A 850 23.00 -5.09 21.53
N ILE A 851 24.16 -4.82 20.95
CA ILE A 851 25.30 -5.75 20.80
C ILE A 851 26.64 -5.00 20.91
N ILE A 852 27.68 -5.66 21.46
CA ILE A 852 29.03 -5.11 21.77
C ILE A 852 30.15 -6.12 21.42
#